data_AF-A0A348MVB4-F1
#
_entry.id   AF-A0A348MVB4-F1
#
_cell.length_a   1.000
_cell.length_b   1.000
_cell.length_c   1.000
_cell.angle_alpha   90.00
_cell.angle_beta   90.00
_cell.angle_gamma   90.00
#
_symmetry.space_group_name_H-M   'P 1'
#
loop_
_entity.id
_entity.type
_entity.pdbx_description
1 polymer ?
#
loop_
_entity_poly.entity_id
_entity_poly.type
_entity_poly.pdbx_seq_one_letter_code
_entity_poly.pdbx_strand_id
1 'polypeptide(L)'
;MKSVLMFSSVIGLILMSSLSYANPLILSGKVSSSAKQTVVAPRGSSWNIQLQWMEEEGKVVQQGDLVVVFDGATEQSRLEQSQETLERLLLEYKQLDMQLQQELTEAQGRFNVAKMQVEKAQIEVSVNSDTLSDYQKGQNQMVLERALLEQIKAEEALKKSEKQRASGLEKKNIDILKEQDDIQYYENLLTKLNVIARHTGPVTYADHPWNGTKMASGMNVQPSWTILDVQATSDYQVESFVHEIDALRLAQGNQVTLHFDAFPEQSFTGTVSSIGTQAENKPQMSNATYFPVIIKFDTSPKRTLFPGMSVRIVQNEQHEQNEEQAPINIPKTNPSMITKNIALSVPAELMSLQTVTIGPPSIRRMWQYKIQRLVSENKIVKTGDMLVKFDGQELRTSMLTRQSELDAASKQLEKLILEDTATQEDLELDLAEASMNEDKARRKVEITVSSRSEVERRKQEADFVIMQALKAQARQRFDEHKTRRIVNQQVQEARIMNLQTRVDEIKDSINKLTITSPSDGIVVFRDNGDGDRPAVGDTVFMGNSLMDVPSLDNLAIKMEVDESDTNKVSIGQAVDVVLNAYPERIFTGKITSKGQAYRNKSQRNQKVVFDAWVTLDDLDLSIMRPGMQANVNLSALSGAL
;
A
#
# COMPACT_ATOMS: atom_id res chain seq x y z
N MET A 1 -33.35 -78.70 -73.32
CA MET A 1 -32.40 -78.74 -74.47
C MET A 1 -31.20 -77.86 -74.14
N LYS A 2 -29.98 -78.42 -74.27
CA LYS A 2 -28.65 -77.77 -74.43
C LYS A 2 -28.00 -76.95 -73.29
N SER A 3 -26.99 -77.57 -72.67
CA SER A 3 -25.58 -77.14 -72.42
C SER A 3 -25.20 -75.66 -72.30
N VAL A 4 -24.32 -75.33 -71.33
CA VAL A 4 -22.87 -75.01 -71.52
C VAL A 4 -22.19 -74.72 -70.15
N LEU A 5 -20.96 -75.22 -69.97
CA LEU A 5 -20.00 -74.97 -68.88
C LEU A 5 -19.45 -73.54 -68.91
N MET A 6 -19.01 -73.01 -67.74
CA MET A 6 -17.77 -72.21 -67.61
C MET A 6 -17.33 -72.11 -66.14
N PHE A 7 -16.01 -72.16 -65.94
CA PHE A 7 -15.23 -72.26 -64.69
C PHE A 7 -14.74 -70.88 -64.20
N SER A 8 -14.13 -70.86 -63.00
CA SER A 8 -13.26 -69.80 -62.40
C SER A 8 -13.99 -68.84 -61.43
N SER A 9 -13.52 -68.47 -60.22
CA SER A 9 -12.24 -68.64 -59.53
C SER A 9 -12.43 -68.52 -58.00
N VAL A 10 -11.44 -68.98 -57.25
CA VAL A 10 -11.23 -68.96 -55.79
C VAL A 10 -10.93 -67.54 -55.27
N ILE A 11 -11.38 -67.21 -54.05
CA ILE A 11 -10.63 -66.49 -52.97
C ILE A 11 -11.47 -66.60 -51.67
N GLY A 12 -10.90 -67.26 -50.66
CA GLY A 12 -11.40 -67.23 -49.27
C GLY A 12 -10.71 -66.08 -48.52
N LEU A 13 -11.49 -65.16 -47.98
CA LEU A 13 -11.03 -64.03 -47.19
C LEU A 13 -11.17 -64.38 -45.70
N ILE A 14 -10.06 -64.70 -45.03
CA ILE A 14 -9.99 -64.80 -43.57
C ILE A 14 -9.62 -63.40 -43.06
N LEU A 15 -10.59 -62.67 -42.48
CA LEU A 15 -10.30 -61.48 -41.69
C LEU A 15 -9.72 -61.91 -40.34
N MET A 16 -8.41 -61.73 -40.15
CA MET A 16 -7.85 -61.57 -38.82
C MET A 16 -8.10 -60.13 -38.37
N SER A 17 -8.97 -59.94 -37.39
CA SER A 17 -9.05 -58.69 -36.63
C SER A 17 -7.83 -58.62 -35.71
N SER A 18 -6.79 -57.89 -36.10
CA SER A 18 -5.74 -57.49 -35.18
C SER A 18 -6.34 -56.48 -34.19
N LEU A 19 -6.54 -56.89 -32.93
CA LEU A 19 -6.70 -55.94 -31.84
C LEU A 19 -5.39 -55.15 -31.74
N SER A 20 -5.39 -53.91 -32.21
CA SER A 20 -4.35 -52.95 -31.84
C SER A 20 -4.59 -52.56 -30.39
N TYR A 21 -3.75 -53.04 -29.49
CA TYR A 21 -3.64 -52.45 -28.16
C TYR A 21 -2.95 -51.08 -28.32
N ALA A 22 -3.75 -50.03 -28.48
CA ALA A 22 -3.26 -48.67 -28.28
C ALA A 22 -3.14 -48.46 -26.76
N ASN A 23 -1.92 -48.26 -26.26
CA ASN A 23 -1.73 -47.94 -24.85
C ASN A 23 -2.39 -46.58 -24.55
N PRO A 24 -3.20 -46.47 -23.48
CA PRO A 24 -3.84 -45.21 -23.13
C PRO A 24 -2.78 -44.15 -22.83
N LEU A 25 -2.98 -42.92 -23.32
CA LEU A 25 -2.08 -41.81 -23.03
C LEU A 25 -2.32 -41.38 -21.58
N ILE A 26 -1.29 -41.53 -20.76
CA ILE A 26 -1.30 -41.14 -19.35
C ILE A 26 -0.40 -39.92 -19.19
N LEU A 27 -0.97 -38.83 -18.66
CA LEU A 27 -0.24 -37.61 -18.33
C LEU A 27 -0.33 -37.35 -16.83
N SER A 28 0.70 -36.70 -16.30
CA SER A 28 0.67 -36.15 -14.94
C SER A 28 0.44 -34.65 -15.03
N GLY A 29 -0.56 -34.18 -14.29
CA GLY A 29 -0.91 -32.78 -14.17
C GLY A 29 -1.08 -32.35 -12.73
N LYS A 30 -1.35 -31.07 -12.55
CA LYS A 30 -1.65 -30.45 -11.26
C LYS A 30 -2.93 -29.63 -11.37
N VAL A 31 -3.67 -29.53 -10.27
CA VAL A 31 -4.77 -28.57 -10.17
C VAL A 31 -4.21 -27.15 -10.15
N SER A 32 -4.78 -26.31 -11.00
CA SER A 32 -4.48 -24.89 -11.17
C SER A 32 -5.80 -24.12 -11.27
N SER A 33 -5.72 -22.79 -11.34
CA SER A 33 -6.86 -21.94 -11.67
C SER A 33 -6.60 -21.19 -12.98
N SER A 34 -7.65 -21.03 -13.78
CA SER A 34 -7.60 -20.15 -14.96
C SER A 34 -7.48 -18.67 -14.59
N ALA A 35 -7.87 -18.29 -13.36
CA ALA A 35 -7.70 -16.95 -12.81
C ALA A 35 -6.47 -16.91 -11.90
N LYS A 36 -5.34 -16.47 -12.46
CA LYS A 36 -4.05 -16.37 -11.76
C LYS A 36 -3.57 -14.92 -11.78
N GLN A 37 -3.27 -14.37 -10.60
CA GLN A 37 -2.56 -13.11 -10.49
C GLN A 37 -1.07 -13.37 -10.29
N THR A 38 -0.25 -12.88 -11.22
CA THR A 38 1.19 -12.86 -11.08
C THR A 38 1.63 -11.49 -10.58
N VAL A 39 2.25 -11.45 -9.41
CA VAL A 39 2.81 -10.23 -8.83
C VAL A 39 4.25 -10.08 -9.31
N VAL A 40 4.52 -8.96 -9.96
CA VAL A 40 5.85 -8.63 -10.49
C VAL A 40 6.41 -7.39 -9.81
N ALA A 41 7.74 -7.31 -9.77
CA ALA A 41 8.44 -6.12 -9.32
C ALA A 41 8.08 -4.91 -10.21
N PRO A 42 7.59 -3.80 -9.63
CA PRO A 42 7.23 -2.61 -10.38
C PRO A 42 8.50 -1.90 -10.90
N ARG A 43 8.31 -1.02 -11.88
CA ARG A 43 9.34 -0.04 -12.23
C ARG A 43 9.34 1.05 -11.16
N GLY A 44 10.37 1.02 -10.31
CA GLY A 44 10.64 2.03 -9.29
C GLY A 44 11.44 3.22 -9.83
N SER A 45 11.83 4.12 -8.92
CA SER A 45 12.81 5.18 -9.21
C SER A 45 14.23 4.63 -9.43
N SER A 46 14.51 3.44 -8.89
CA SER A 46 15.75 2.68 -9.06
C SER A 46 15.56 1.41 -9.89
N TRP A 47 16.64 0.95 -10.52
CA TRP A 47 16.65 -0.31 -11.28
C TRP A 47 16.56 -1.55 -10.38
N ASN A 48 17.10 -1.48 -9.17
CA ASN A 48 16.95 -2.52 -8.16
C ASN A 48 16.03 -1.99 -7.07
N ILE A 49 15.02 -2.77 -6.73
CA ILE A 49 14.10 -2.47 -5.64
C ILE A 49 14.12 -3.62 -4.64
N GLN A 50 14.16 -3.31 -3.35
CA GLN A 50 14.16 -4.35 -2.33
C GLN A 50 12.74 -4.86 -2.11
N LEU A 51 12.58 -6.18 -2.07
CA LEU A 51 11.36 -6.83 -1.64
C LEU A 51 11.27 -6.73 -0.11
N GLN A 52 10.51 -5.76 0.39
CA GLN A 52 10.47 -5.42 1.81
C GLN A 52 9.69 -6.44 2.63
N TRP A 53 8.56 -6.88 2.10
CA TRP A 53 7.71 -7.90 2.71
C TRP A 53 6.91 -8.63 1.62
N MET A 54 6.61 -9.89 1.86
CA MET A 54 5.69 -10.68 1.07
C MET A 54 4.91 -11.60 2.00
N GLU A 55 3.67 -11.87 1.62
CA GLU A 55 2.80 -12.78 2.36
C GLU A 55 3.34 -14.21 2.35
N GLU A 56 3.07 -14.99 3.40
CA GLU A 56 3.61 -16.34 3.58
C GLU A 56 3.18 -17.33 2.48
N GLU A 57 4.12 -18.16 2.03
CA GLU A 57 3.84 -19.20 1.04
C GLU A 57 2.81 -20.22 1.56
N GLY A 58 1.79 -20.51 0.75
CA GLY A 58 0.70 -21.41 1.08
C GLY A 58 -0.45 -20.77 1.88
N LYS A 59 -0.27 -19.55 2.40
CA LYS A 59 -1.34 -18.82 3.08
C LYS A 59 -2.42 -18.39 2.07
N VAL A 60 -3.68 -18.55 2.45
CA VAL A 60 -4.84 -18.15 1.64
C VAL A 60 -5.17 -16.70 1.95
N VAL A 61 -5.00 -15.82 0.96
CA VAL A 61 -5.34 -14.40 1.04
C VAL A 61 -6.72 -14.14 0.44
N GLN A 62 -7.39 -13.10 0.91
CA GLN A 62 -8.63 -12.59 0.34
C GLN A 62 -8.36 -11.50 -0.69
N GLN A 63 -9.29 -11.31 -1.63
CA GLN A 63 -9.23 -10.16 -2.53
C GLN A 63 -9.20 -8.85 -1.73
N GLY A 64 -8.21 -8.00 -2.01
CA GLY A 64 -7.94 -6.74 -1.30
C GLY A 64 -6.81 -6.83 -0.27
N ASP A 65 -6.40 -8.03 0.15
CA ASP A 65 -5.32 -8.20 1.12
C ASP A 65 -3.97 -7.78 0.51
N LEU A 66 -3.10 -7.18 1.32
CA LEU A 66 -1.74 -6.84 0.91
C LEU A 66 -0.92 -8.13 0.78
N VAL A 67 -0.26 -8.33 -0.37
CA VAL A 67 0.52 -9.55 -0.64
C VAL A 67 2.00 -9.30 -0.81
N VAL A 68 2.38 -8.12 -1.29
CA VAL A 68 3.78 -7.74 -1.46
C VAL A 68 3.96 -6.25 -1.17
N VAL A 69 5.02 -5.93 -0.44
CA VAL A 69 5.50 -4.57 -0.22
C VAL A 69 6.94 -4.50 -0.71
N PHE A 70 7.21 -3.52 -1.56
CA PHE A 70 8.55 -3.15 -2.00
C PHE A 70 9.04 -1.94 -1.20
N ASP A 71 10.36 -1.80 -1.07
CA ASP A 71 10.96 -0.63 -0.42
C ASP A 71 10.57 0.64 -1.19
N GLY A 72 9.83 1.49 -0.48
CA GLY A 72 9.40 2.81 -0.93
C GLY A 72 9.82 3.92 0.02
N ALA A 73 10.79 3.70 0.90
CA ALA A 73 11.17 4.67 1.93
C ALA A 73 11.63 6.00 1.31
N THR A 74 12.31 5.95 0.17
CA THR A 74 12.77 7.14 -0.55
C THR A 74 11.59 7.92 -1.13
N GLU A 75 10.68 7.23 -1.83
CA GLU A 75 9.47 7.78 -2.43
C GLU A 75 8.55 8.38 -1.38
N GLN A 76 8.36 7.69 -0.26
CA GLN A 76 7.60 8.16 0.88
C GLN A 76 8.24 9.43 1.47
N SER A 77 9.56 9.45 1.64
CA SER A 77 10.25 10.65 2.13
C SER A 77 10.10 11.84 1.17
N ARG A 78 10.15 11.59 -0.15
CA ARG A 78 9.97 12.65 -1.16
C ARG A 78 8.54 13.17 -1.20
N LEU A 79 7.54 12.28 -1.17
CA LEU A 79 6.12 12.65 -1.07
C LEU A 79 5.89 13.60 0.11
N GLU A 80 6.44 13.25 1.27
CA GLU A 80 6.27 14.08 2.47
C GLU A 80 7.00 15.42 2.37
N GLN A 81 8.22 15.45 1.83
CA GLN A 81 8.93 16.70 1.58
C GLN A 81 8.18 17.60 0.60
N SER A 82 7.53 16.99 -0.39
CA SER A 82 6.70 17.69 -1.36
C SER A 82 5.41 18.24 -0.74
N GLN A 83 4.75 17.47 0.11
CA GLN A 83 3.61 17.95 0.91
C GLN A 83 3.99 19.13 1.83
N GLU A 84 5.12 19.02 2.54
CA GLU A 84 5.66 20.12 3.37
C GLU A 84 5.97 21.37 2.53
N THR A 85 6.51 21.17 1.32
CA THR A 85 6.81 22.26 0.39
C THR A 85 5.56 22.91 -0.16
N LEU A 86 4.54 22.12 -0.53
CA LEU A 86 3.24 22.60 -0.99
C LEU A 86 2.57 23.46 0.08
N GLU A 87 2.53 22.99 1.34
CA GLU A 87 1.98 23.77 2.46
C GLU A 87 2.69 25.13 2.59
N ARG A 88 4.02 25.13 2.58
CA ARG A 88 4.80 26.37 2.62
C ARG A 88 4.47 27.29 1.45
N LEU A 89 4.40 26.76 0.22
CA LEU A 89 4.10 27.54 -0.98
C LEU A 89 2.68 28.14 -0.93
N LEU A 90 1.69 27.41 -0.42
CA LEU A 90 0.33 27.91 -0.24
C LEU A 90 0.27 29.07 0.77
N LEU A 91 1.01 28.97 1.89
CA LEU A 91 1.11 30.05 2.87
C LEU A 91 1.80 31.28 2.27
N GLU A 92 2.92 31.08 1.56
CA GLU A 92 3.64 32.15 0.86
C GLU A 92 2.78 32.83 -0.21
N TYR A 93 2.01 32.05 -0.99
CA TYR A 93 1.08 32.57 -1.98
C TYR A 93 0.04 33.49 -1.34
N LYS A 94 -0.56 33.04 -0.23
CA LYS A 94 -1.59 33.81 0.48
C LYS A 94 -1.02 35.12 1.06
N GLN A 95 0.18 35.07 1.64
CA GLN A 95 0.86 36.28 2.12
C GLN A 95 1.20 37.24 0.99
N LEU A 96 1.69 36.72 -0.14
CA LEU A 96 2.05 37.52 -1.31
C LEU A 96 0.81 38.18 -1.94
N ASP A 97 -0.30 37.46 -2.07
CA ASP A 97 -1.56 38.01 -2.59
C ASP A 97 -2.05 39.17 -1.73
N MET A 98 -2.04 39.01 -0.41
CA MET A 98 -2.42 40.07 0.53
C MET A 98 -1.50 41.29 0.42
N GLN A 99 -0.18 41.09 0.34
CA GLN A 99 0.77 42.19 0.19
C GLN A 99 0.57 42.93 -1.14
N LEU A 100 0.50 42.21 -2.26
CA LEU A 100 0.36 42.82 -3.58
C LEU A 100 -1.01 43.47 -3.77
N GLN A 101 -2.05 42.94 -3.13
CA GLN A 101 -3.37 43.58 -3.10
C GLN A 101 -3.34 44.92 -2.34
N GLN A 102 -2.63 45.00 -1.22
CA GLN A 102 -2.44 46.26 -0.49
C GLN A 102 -1.68 47.29 -1.34
N GLU A 103 -0.57 46.90 -1.96
CA GLU A 103 0.21 47.77 -2.85
C GLU A 103 -0.65 48.30 -4.01
N LEU A 104 -1.52 47.45 -4.56
CA LEU A 104 -2.46 47.81 -5.63
C LEU A 104 -3.49 48.83 -5.16
N THR A 105 -4.14 48.59 -4.02
CA THR A 105 -5.07 49.54 -3.42
C THR A 105 -4.41 50.90 -3.18
N GLU A 106 -3.20 50.91 -2.61
CA GLU A 106 -2.47 52.14 -2.31
C GLU A 106 -2.11 52.93 -3.57
N ALA A 107 -1.70 52.24 -4.64
CA ALA A 107 -1.41 52.86 -5.94
C ALA A 107 -2.69 53.42 -6.57
N GLN A 108 -3.81 52.69 -6.50
CA GLN A 108 -5.11 53.14 -7.00
C GLN A 108 -5.59 54.40 -6.27
N GLY A 109 -5.47 54.41 -4.94
CA GLY A 109 -5.82 55.58 -4.12
C GLY A 109 -4.96 56.80 -4.46
N ARG A 110 -3.64 56.61 -4.63
CA ARG A 110 -2.72 57.69 -5.05
C ARG A 110 -3.09 58.27 -6.41
N PHE A 111 -3.38 57.42 -7.40
CA PHE A 111 -3.81 57.85 -8.72
C PHE A 111 -5.12 58.64 -8.68
N ASN A 112 -6.11 58.17 -7.91
CA ASN A 112 -7.39 58.86 -7.75
C ASN A 112 -7.21 60.27 -7.15
N VAL A 113 -6.40 60.42 -6.11
CA VAL A 113 -6.11 61.72 -5.50
C VAL A 113 -5.34 62.64 -6.46
N ALA A 114 -4.34 62.13 -7.17
CA ALA A 114 -3.57 62.91 -8.14
C ALA A 114 -4.46 63.43 -9.28
N LYS A 115 -5.40 62.61 -9.77
CA LYS A 115 -6.40 63.04 -10.76
C LYS A 115 -7.25 64.21 -10.24
N MET A 116 -7.75 64.14 -9.00
CA MET A 116 -8.53 65.23 -8.41
C MET A 116 -7.69 66.51 -8.20
N GLN A 117 -6.39 66.38 -7.90
CA GLN A 117 -5.49 67.53 -7.81
C GLN A 117 -5.27 68.22 -9.17
N VAL A 118 -5.22 67.46 -10.26
CA VAL A 118 -5.20 68.01 -11.62
C VAL A 118 -6.49 68.78 -11.91
N GLU A 119 -7.65 68.21 -11.61
CA GLU A 119 -8.95 68.87 -11.79
C GLU A 119 -9.02 70.20 -11.01
N LYS A 120 -8.50 70.22 -9.76
CA LYS A 120 -8.36 71.45 -8.98
C LYS A 120 -7.42 72.48 -9.65
N ALA A 121 -6.24 72.06 -10.09
CA ALA A 121 -5.28 72.96 -10.72
C ALA A 121 -5.79 73.53 -12.05
N GLN A 122 -6.59 72.76 -12.81
CA GLN A 122 -7.27 73.23 -14.02
C GLN A 122 -8.26 74.36 -13.71
N ILE A 123 -8.97 74.29 -12.59
CA ILE A 123 -9.84 75.39 -12.13
C ILE A 123 -9.02 76.67 -11.92
N GLU A 124 -7.83 76.58 -11.30
CA GLU A 124 -6.96 77.74 -11.03
C GLU A 124 -6.37 78.38 -12.31
N VAL A 125 -6.09 77.57 -13.34
CA VAL A 125 -5.63 78.06 -14.64
C VAL A 125 -6.78 78.65 -15.47
N SER A 126 -8.00 78.10 -15.35
CA SER A 126 -9.18 78.60 -16.08
C SER A 126 -9.61 80.03 -15.68
N VAL A 127 -9.04 80.57 -14.60
CA VAL A 127 -9.26 81.92 -14.11
C VAL A 127 -8.50 82.92 -14.98
N ASN A 128 -9.10 83.33 -16.10
CA ASN A 128 -8.55 84.38 -16.94
C ASN A 128 -9.23 85.72 -16.60
N SER A 129 -8.78 86.36 -15.51
CA SER A 129 -9.24 87.71 -15.12
C SER A 129 -8.17 88.75 -15.44
N ASP A 130 -8.56 89.92 -15.96
CA ASP A 130 -7.68 91.08 -16.19
C ASP A 130 -6.98 91.61 -14.91
N THR A 131 -7.36 91.09 -13.74
CA THR A 131 -6.79 91.42 -12.43
C THR A 131 -5.62 90.54 -11.99
N LEU A 132 -5.30 89.46 -12.72
CA LEU A 132 -4.19 88.56 -12.38
C LEU A 132 -2.89 89.02 -13.06
N SER A 133 -1.82 89.13 -12.28
CA SER A 133 -0.48 89.41 -12.81
C SER A 133 0.03 88.25 -13.67
N ASP A 134 0.84 88.54 -14.69
CA ASP A 134 1.52 87.52 -15.51
C ASP A 134 2.31 86.52 -14.66
N TYR A 135 2.87 86.97 -13.53
CA TYR A 135 3.53 86.11 -12.57
C TYR A 135 2.60 85.06 -11.96
N GLN A 136 1.37 85.45 -11.57
CA GLN A 136 0.37 84.55 -10.98
C GLN A 136 -0.15 83.53 -12.00
N LYS A 137 -0.34 83.97 -13.25
CA LYS A 137 -0.69 83.07 -14.37
C LYS A 137 0.41 82.01 -14.58
N GLY A 138 1.67 82.43 -14.55
CA GLY A 138 2.82 81.52 -14.61
C GLY A 138 2.89 80.55 -13.44
N GLN A 139 2.59 81.00 -12.21
CA GLN A 139 2.55 80.13 -11.03
C GLN A 139 1.46 79.06 -11.14
N ASN A 140 0.23 79.44 -11.51
CA ASN A 140 -0.89 78.49 -11.64
C ASN A 140 -0.60 77.46 -12.74
N GLN A 141 0.01 77.88 -13.85
CA GLN A 141 0.44 76.98 -14.91
C GLN A 141 1.46 75.96 -14.40
N MET A 142 2.44 76.40 -13.60
CA MET A 142 3.43 75.49 -13.00
C MET A 142 2.79 74.50 -12.01
N VAL A 143 1.77 74.91 -11.25
CA VAL A 143 1.01 74.01 -10.35
C VAL A 143 0.28 72.93 -11.16
N LEU A 144 -0.37 73.30 -12.26
CA LEU A 144 -1.03 72.35 -13.15
C LEU A 144 -0.04 71.35 -13.76
N GLU A 145 1.09 71.82 -14.28
CA GLU A 145 2.12 70.95 -14.85
C GLU A 145 2.67 69.96 -13.82
N ARG A 146 2.89 70.41 -12.58
CA ARG A 146 3.31 69.53 -11.47
C ARG A 146 2.24 68.49 -11.13
N ALA A 147 0.97 68.88 -11.08
CA ALA A 147 -0.13 67.96 -10.80
C ALA A 147 -0.28 66.90 -11.91
N LEU A 148 -0.15 67.31 -13.19
CA LEU A 148 -0.19 66.39 -14.33
C LEU A 148 0.97 65.40 -14.31
N LEU A 149 2.19 65.86 -14.01
CA LEU A 149 3.34 64.99 -13.85
C LEU A 149 3.09 63.95 -12.75
N GLU A 150 2.49 64.35 -11.63
CA GLU A 150 2.22 63.44 -10.51
C GLU A 150 1.09 62.46 -10.80
N GLN A 151 0.07 62.88 -11.55
CA GLN A 151 -0.94 61.96 -12.08
C GLN A 151 -0.29 60.89 -12.97
N ILE A 152 0.58 61.28 -13.90
CA ILE A 152 1.28 60.34 -14.80
C ILE A 152 2.12 59.34 -13.99
N LYS A 153 2.90 59.83 -13.01
CA LYS A 153 3.69 58.97 -12.13
C LYS A 153 2.82 58.01 -11.31
N ALA A 154 1.69 58.47 -10.79
CA ALA A 154 0.77 57.63 -10.03
C ALA A 154 0.10 56.58 -10.93
N GLU A 155 -0.23 56.92 -12.18
CA GLU A 155 -0.76 55.97 -13.18
C GLU A 155 0.27 54.88 -13.54
N GLU A 156 1.52 55.28 -13.78
CA GLU A 156 2.60 54.33 -14.04
C GLU A 156 2.85 53.40 -12.85
N ALA A 157 2.80 53.94 -11.63
CA ALA A 157 2.90 53.14 -10.41
C ALA A 157 1.74 52.15 -10.25
N LEU A 158 0.51 52.55 -10.60
CA LEU A 158 -0.66 51.67 -10.60
C LEU A 158 -0.50 50.53 -11.61
N LYS A 159 -0.18 50.85 -12.88
CA LYS A 159 0.07 49.84 -13.93
C LYS A 159 1.19 48.87 -13.54
N LYS A 160 2.24 49.38 -12.89
CA LYS A 160 3.33 48.56 -12.36
C LYS A 160 2.82 47.61 -11.29
N SER A 161 2.02 48.09 -10.33
CA SER A 161 1.46 47.26 -9.26
C SER A 161 0.53 46.17 -9.79
N GLU A 162 -0.35 46.49 -10.75
CA GLU A 162 -1.22 45.52 -11.43
C GLU A 162 -0.41 44.39 -12.08
N LYS A 163 0.62 44.76 -12.86
CA LYS A 163 1.49 43.79 -13.54
C LYS A 163 2.29 42.96 -12.54
N GLN A 164 2.79 43.58 -11.47
CA GLN A 164 3.56 42.91 -10.42
C GLN A 164 2.68 41.90 -9.66
N ARG A 165 1.41 42.24 -9.39
CA ARG A 165 0.44 41.31 -8.79
C ARG A 165 0.16 40.12 -9.69
N ALA A 166 -0.22 40.37 -10.95
CA ALA A 166 -0.52 39.31 -11.91
C ALA A 166 0.66 38.34 -12.08
N SER A 167 1.85 38.87 -12.41
CA SER A 167 3.03 38.04 -12.66
C SER A 167 3.59 37.38 -11.40
N GLY A 168 3.51 38.05 -10.24
CA GLY A 168 3.97 37.50 -8.96
C GLY A 168 3.14 36.30 -8.51
N LEU A 169 1.81 36.40 -8.59
CA LEU A 169 0.90 35.31 -8.22
C LEU A 169 0.96 34.15 -9.21
N GLU A 170 1.07 34.43 -10.50
CA GLU A 170 1.22 33.40 -11.53
C GLU A 170 2.49 32.57 -11.30
N LYS A 171 3.62 33.22 -10.99
CA LYS A 171 4.87 32.52 -10.70
C LYS A 171 4.74 31.56 -9.50
N LYS A 172 4.13 32.02 -8.40
CA LYS A 172 3.90 31.17 -7.22
C LYS A 172 2.91 30.04 -7.50
N ASN A 173 1.90 30.29 -8.33
CA ASN A 173 0.94 29.26 -8.73
C ASN A 173 1.59 28.15 -9.57
N ILE A 174 2.54 28.50 -10.46
CA ILE A 174 3.31 27.51 -11.21
C ILE A 174 4.14 26.62 -10.27
N ASP A 175 4.77 27.20 -9.25
CA ASP A 175 5.50 26.43 -8.24
C ASP A 175 4.57 25.47 -7.47
N ILE A 176 3.36 25.92 -7.10
CA ILE A 176 2.32 25.09 -6.46
C ILE A 176 1.90 23.93 -7.37
N LEU A 177 1.60 24.20 -8.65
CA LEU A 177 1.17 23.18 -9.60
C LEU A 177 2.26 22.12 -9.82
N LYS A 178 3.52 22.54 -9.89
CA LYS A 178 4.65 21.62 -10.01
C LYS A 178 4.74 20.68 -8.80
N GLU A 179 4.61 21.23 -7.59
CA GLU A 179 4.67 20.42 -6.37
C GLU A 179 3.47 19.46 -6.25
N GLN A 180 2.29 19.86 -6.73
CA GLN A 180 1.13 18.98 -6.81
C GLN A 180 1.34 17.80 -7.77
N ASP A 181 1.98 18.03 -8.91
CA ASP A 181 2.34 16.97 -9.87
C ASP A 181 3.36 15.99 -9.25
N ASP A 182 4.36 16.51 -8.53
CA ASP A 182 5.34 15.69 -7.79
C ASP A 182 4.65 14.82 -6.73
N ILE A 183 3.71 15.37 -5.95
CA ILE A 183 2.90 14.62 -4.97
C ILE A 183 2.13 13.49 -5.67
N GLN A 184 1.39 13.81 -6.73
CA GLN A 184 0.61 12.81 -7.48
C GLN A 184 1.51 11.72 -8.07
N TYR A 185 2.70 12.08 -8.55
CA TYR A 185 3.68 11.14 -9.05
C TYR A 185 4.12 10.14 -7.95
N TYR A 186 4.50 10.64 -6.77
CA TYR A 186 4.95 9.77 -5.68
C TYR A 186 3.83 8.91 -5.08
N GLU A 187 2.60 9.43 -4.94
CA GLU A 187 1.44 8.64 -4.52
C GLU A 187 1.16 7.46 -5.47
N ASN A 188 1.20 7.72 -6.77
CA ASN A 188 1.03 6.69 -7.78
C ASN A 188 2.16 5.65 -7.77
N LEU A 189 3.39 6.09 -7.49
CA LEU A 189 4.53 5.19 -7.39
C LEU A 189 4.40 4.29 -6.15
N LEU A 190 4.11 4.85 -4.98
CA LEU A 190 3.89 4.10 -3.73
C LEU A 190 2.74 3.09 -3.84
N THR A 191 1.68 3.43 -4.57
CA THR A 191 0.58 2.48 -4.85
C THR A 191 1.07 1.27 -5.63
N LYS A 192 2.05 1.42 -6.54
CA LYS A 192 2.66 0.30 -7.27
C LYS A 192 3.62 -0.51 -6.41
N LEU A 193 4.20 0.09 -5.38
CA LEU A 193 5.10 -0.57 -4.43
C LEU A 193 4.34 -1.43 -3.40
N ASN A 194 3.04 -1.22 -3.25
CA ASN A 194 2.17 -1.99 -2.36
C ASN A 194 1.16 -2.80 -3.19
N VAL A 195 1.44 -4.08 -3.40
CA VAL A 195 0.61 -4.93 -4.26
C VAL A 195 -0.42 -5.67 -3.40
N ILE A 196 -1.69 -5.50 -3.76
CA ILE A 196 -2.83 -6.21 -3.16
C ILE A 196 -3.27 -7.40 -4.02
N ALA A 197 -3.93 -8.38 -3.40
CA ALA A 197 -4.56 -9.51 -4.05
C ALA A 197 -5.80 -9.08 -4.85
N ARG A 198 -5.90 -9.52 -6.10
CA ARG A 198 -7.06 -9.36 -7.00
C ARG A 198 -8.01 -10.54 -6.94
N HIS A 199 -7.55 -11.67 -6.40
CA HIS A 199 -8.31 -12.90 -6.26
C HIS A 199 -8.07 -13.48 -4.86
N THR A 200 -9.08 -14.16 -4.33
CA THR A 200 -8.93 -14.97 -3.11
C THR A 200 -8.25 -16.29 -3.47
N GLY A 201 -7.14 -16.62 -2.80
CA GLY A 201 -6.24 -17.66 -3.28
C GLY A 201 -5.05 -17.97 -2.39
N PRO A 202 -4.48 -19.19 -2.42
CA PRO A 202 -3.18 -19.44 -1.83
C PRO A 202 -2.06 -18.70 -2.56
N VAL A 203 -1.07 -18.25 -1.79
CA VAL A 203 0.15 -17.62 -2.29
C VAL A 203 1.19 -18.69 -2.66
N THR A 204 1.82 -18.57 -3.83
CA THR A 204 2.95 -19.41 -4.25
C THR A 204 4.14 -18.54 -4.60
N TYR A 205 5.33 -18.84 -4.08
CA TYR A 205 6.52 -18.04 -4.35
C TYR A 205 7.09 -18.38 -5.72
N ALA A 206 7.60 -17.36 -6.42
CA ALA A 206 8.35 -17.57 -7.63
C ALA A 206 9.81 -17.94 -7.34
N ASP A 207 10.46 -18.57 -8.32
CA ASP A 207 11.89 -18.79 -8.28
C ASP A 207 12.62 -17.62 -8.93
N HIS A 208 13.79 -17.30 -8.39
CA HIS A 208 14.62 -16.23 -8.91
C HIS A 208 15.17 -16.59 -10.31
N PRO A 209 15.14 -15.65 -11.29
CA PRO A 209 15.28 -15.97 -12.72
C PRO A 209 16.56 -16.67 -13.15
N TRP A 210 17.65 -16.55 -12.37
CA TRP A 210 18.98 -17.04 -12.78
C TRP A 210 19.56 -18.14 -11.90
N ASN A 211 19.22 -18.18 -10.62
CA ASN A 211 19.82 -19.12 -9.65
C ASN A 211 18.80 -20.15 -9.14
N GLY A 212 17.51 -19.99 -9.46
CA GLY A 212 16.44 -20.90 -9.05
C GLY A 212 16.13 -20.91 -7.55
N THR A 213 16.63 -19.96 -6.75
CA THR A 213 16.25 -19.84 -5.34
C THR A 213 14.88 -19.20 -5.21
N LYS A 214 14.04 -19.63 -4.26
CA LYS A 214 12.75 -18.97 -4.03
C LYS A 214 12.92 -17.50 -3.67
N MET A 215 12.02 -16.66 -4.17
CA MET A 215 11.93 -15.26 -3.75
C MET A 215 11.68 -15.18 -2.25
N ALA A 216 12.32 -14.23 -1.59
CA ALA A 216 12.19 -14.00 -0.16
C ALA A 216 12.28 -12.51 0.16
N SER A 217 11.61 -12.11 1.24
CA SER A 217 11.77 -10.78 1.83
C SER A 217 13.25 -10.47 2.09
N GLY A 218 13.66 -9.24 1.80
CA GLY A 218 15.04 -8.76 1.88
C GLY A 218 15.80 -8.81 0.55
N MET A 219 15.33 -9.56 -0.46
CA MET A 219 16.01 -9.65 -1.77
C MET A 219 15.87 -8.37 -2.58
N ASN A 220 16.94 -8.00 -3.31
CA ASN A 220 16.86 -6.98 -4.35
C ASN A 220 16.38 -7.61 -5.65
N VAL A 221 15.30 -7.05 -6.20
CA VAL A 221 14.66 -7.53 -7.42
C VAL A 221 14.67 -6.44 -8.49
N GLN A 222 14.64 -6.85 -9.76
CA GLN A 222 14.57 -5.91 -10.88
C GLN A 222 13.15 -5.85 -11.45
N PRO A 223 12.80 -4.75 -12.14
CA PRO A 223 11.51 -4.61 -12.77
C PRO A 223 11.14 -5.83 -13.63
N SER A 224 9.86 -6.21 -13.55
CA SER A 224 9.27 -7.34 -14.27
C SER A 224 9.68 -8.73 -13.77
N TRP A 225 10.53 -8.87 -12.76
CA TRP A 225 10.72 -10.17 -12.11
C TRP A 225 9.44 -10.58 -11.39
N THR A 226 9.09 -11.85 -11.50
CA THR A 226 7.98 -12.43 -10.75
C THR A 226 8.37 -12.66 -9.30
N ILE A 227 7.51 -12.22 -8.38
CA ILE A 227 7.73 -12.35 -6.94
C ILE A 227 6.93 -13.52 -6.38
N LEU A 228 5.62 -13.50 -6.60
CA LEU A 228 4.70 -14.54 -6.19
C LEU A 228 3.49 -14.59 -7.11
N ASP A 229 2.74 -15.67 -6.99
CA ASP A 229 1.46 -15.87 -7.65
C ASP A 229 0.35 -16.04 -6.59
N VAL A 230 -0.82 -15.47 -6.87
CA VAL A 230 -2.06 -15.75 -6.15
C VAL A 230 -2.99 -16.47 -7.10
N GLN A 231 -3.24 -17.76 -6.84
CA GLN A 231 -4.13 -18.58 -7.66
C GLN A 231 -5.55 -18.51 -7.11
N ALA A 232 -6.53 -18.12 -7.92
CA ALA A 232 -7.90 -18.05 -7.44
C ALA A 232 -8.40 -19.42 -6.97
N THR A 233 -9.17 -19.46 -5.88
CA THR A 233 -9.93 -20.66 -5.46
C THR A 233 -11.23 -20.85 -6.25
N SER A 234 -11.28 -20.33 -7.47
CA SER A 234 -12.39 -20.46 -8.43
C SER A 234 -11.83 -20.86 -9.80
N ASP A 235 -12.71 -21.28 -10.71
CA ASP A 235 -12.36 -21.54 -12.12
C ASP A 235 -11.20 -22.52 -12.29
N TYR A 236 -11.24 -23.60 -11.50
CA TYR A 236 -10.23 -24.65 -11.48
C TYR A 236 -10.06 -25.29 -12.87
N GLN A 237 -8.83 -25.63 -13.18
CA GLN A 237 -8.42 -26.36 -14.37
C GLN A 237 -7.26 -27.28 -14.02
N VAL A 238 -6.94 -28.25 -14.88
CA VAL A 238 -5.75 -29.08 -14.73
C VAL A 238 -4.71 -28.60 -15.74
N GLU A 239 -3.55 -28.24 -15.22
CA GLU A 239 -2.36 -27.92 -16.02
C GLU A 239 -1.50 -29.18 -16.11
N SER A 240 -1.18 -29.59 -17.33
CA SER A 240 -0.38 -30.79 -17.61
C SER A 240 0.62 -30.50 -18.71
N PHE A 241 1.57 -31.42 -18.88
CA PHE A 241 2.53 -31.37 -19.97
C PHE A 241 2.47 -32.67 -20.76
N VAL A 242 2.42 -32.59 -22.08
CA VAL A 242 2.47 -33.76 -22.98
C VAL A 242 3.81 -33.79 -23.70
N HIS A 243 4.43 -34.96 -23.77
CA HIS A 243 5.70 -35.14 -24.47
C HIS A 243 5.52 -34.94 -25.98
N GLU A 244 6.53 -34.42 -26.67
CA GLU A 244 6.48 -34.12 -28.12
C GLU A 244 5.95 -35.27 -28.99
N ILE A 245 6.37 -36.50 -28.68
CA ILE A 245 5.95 -37.72 -29.40
C ILE A 245 4.46 -38.04 -29.20
N ASP A 246 3.91 -37.70 -28.03
CA ASP A 246 2.52 -37.97 -27.68
C ASP A 246 1.59 -36.78 -27.95
N ALA A 247 2.14 -35.60 -28.23
CA ALA A 247 1.37 -34.39 -28.49
C ALA A 247 0.40 -34.54 -29.68
N LEU A 248 0.76 -35.35 -30.68
CA LEU A 248 -0.09 -35.64 -31.84
C LEU A 248 -1.30 -36.53 -31.51
N ARG A 249 -1.29 -37.22 -30.37
CA ARG A 249 -2.39 -38.09 -29.91
C ARG A 249 -3.46 -37.30 -29.15
N LEU A 250 -3.13 -36.08 -28.75
CA LEU A 250 -4.00 -35.18 -28.01
C LEU A 250 -4.47 -34.05 -28.91
N ALA A 251 -5.78 -33.79 -28.94
CA ALA A 251 -6.38 -32.68 -29.68
C ALA A 251 -7.28 -31.85 -28.76
N GLN A 252 -7.47 -30.58 -29.12
CA GLN A 252 -8.43 -29.72 -28.45
C GLN A 252 -9.84 -30.32 -28.59
N GLY A 253 -10.59 -30.38 -27.48
CA GLY A 253 -11.90 -31.02 -27.42
C GLY A 253 -11.87 -32.50 -26.99
N ASN A 254 -10.70 -33.13 -26.89
CA ASN A 254 -10.61 -34.51 -26.41
C ASN A 254 -11.11 -34.62 -24.98
N GLN A 255 -11.91 -35.66 -24.73
CA GLN A 255 -12.38 -36.03 -23.42
C GLN A 255 -11.31 -36.84 -22.68
N VAL A 256 -11.07 -36.49 -21.43
CA VAL A 256 -10.11 -37.17 -20.56
C VAL A 256 -10.72 -37.48 -19.21
N THR A 257 -10.22 -38.54 -18.60
CA THR A 257 -10.57 -38.91 -17.22
C THR A 257 -9.45 -38.46 -16.28
N LEU A 258 -9.83 -37.75 -15.22
CA LEU A 258 -8.95 -37.16 -14.23
C LEU A 258 -9.06 -37.98 -12.93
N HIS A 259 -7.95 -38.60 -12.53
CA HIS A 259 -7.81 -39.34 -11.28
C HIS A 259 -6.91 -38.56 -10.34
N PHE A 260 -7.40 -38.25 -9.15
CA PHE A 260 -6.64 -37.49 -8.15
C PHE A 260 -5.94 -38.47 -7.21
N ASP A 261 -4.65 -38.27 -6.95
CA ASP A 261 -3.92 -39.14 -6.03
C ASP A 261 -4.47 -39.02 -4.60
N ALA A 262 -4.93 -37.82 -4.20
CA ALA A 262 -5.65 -37.59 -2.94
C ALA A 262 -7.03 -38.28 -2.86
N PHE A 263 -7.65 -38.63 -4.00
CA PHE A 263 -8.98 -39.27 -4.07
C PHE A 263 -8.98 -40.48 -5.03
N PRO A 264 -8.33 -41.60 -4.67
CA PRO A 264 -8.12 -42.74 -5.59
C PRO A 264 -9.41 -43.38 -6.11
N GLU A 265 -10.47 -43.33 -5.31
CA GLU A 265 -11.77 -43.98 -5.57
C GLU A 265 -12.72 -43.13 -6.44
N GLN A 266 -12.31 -41.92 -6.86
CA GLN A 266 -13.15 -41.01 -7.64
C GLN A 266 -12.43 -40.53 -8.90
N SER A 267 -13.18 -40.46 -10.00
CA SER A 267 -12.72 -39.89 -11.26
C SER A 267 -13.62 -38.74 -11.68
N PHE A 268 -13.03 -37.75 -12.35
CA PHE A 268 -13.72 -36.60 -12.91
C PHE A 268 -13.50 -36.59 -14.43
N THR A 269 -14.45 -36.06 -15.19
CA THR A 269 -14.26 -35.85 -16.62
C THR A 269 -13.82 -34.42 -16.90
N GLY A 270 -12.94 -34.27 -17.87
CA GLY A 270 -12.51 -32.98 -18.36
C GLY A 270 -12.31 -32.98 -19.86
N THR A 271 -12.40 -31.79 -20.44
CA THR A 271 -12.14 -31.56 -21.85
C THR A 271 -10.80 -30.84 -22.01
N VAL A 272 -9.96 -31.32 -22.94
CA VAL A 272 -8.74 -30.62 -23.35
C VAL A 272 -9.12 -29.28 -23.97
N SER A 273 -8.88 -28.19 -23.23
CA SER A 273 -9.23 -26.84 -23.65
C SER A 273 -8.21 -26.25 -24.60
N SER A 274 -6.92 -26.53 -24.40
CA SER A 274 -5.85 -26.04 -25.26
C SER A 274 -4.58 -26.88 -25.13
N ILE A 275 -3.81 -26.94 -26.21
CA ILE A 275 -2.47 -27.50 -26.27
C ILE A 275 -1.56 -26.40 -26.79
N GLY A 276 -0.48 -26.10 -26.07
CA GLY A 276 0.47 -25.07 -26.45
C GLY A 276 1.14 -25.42 -27.77
N THR A 277 1.40 -24.39 -28.59
CA THR A 277 2.12 -24.54 -29.86
C THR A 277 3.64 -24.40 -29.69
N GLN A 278 4.07 -23.89 -28.54
CA GLN A 278 5.48 -23.72 -28.18
C GLN A 278 5.87 -24.81 -27.19
N ALA A 279 6.96 -25.52 -27.52
CA ALA A 279 7.49 -26.59 -26.69
C ALA A 279 8.44 -26.02 -25.61
N GLU A 280 8.32 -26.51 -24.39
CA GLU A 280 9.12 -26.11 -23.22
C GLU A 280 10.04 -27.25 -22.79
N ASN A 281 11.28 -26.92 -22.43
CA ASN A 281 12.18 -27.87 -21.79
C ASN A 281 11.87 -27.92 -20.28
N LYS A 282 11.56 -29.11 -19.77
CA LYS A 282 11.28 -29.34 -18.34
C LYS A 282 12.38 -30.23 -17.76
N PRO A 283 13.56 -29.69 -17.44
CA PRO A 283 14.69 -30.48 -16.95
C PRO A 283 14.39 -31.21 -15.63
N GLN A 284 13.34 -30.80 -14.90
CA GLN A 284 12.85 -31.49 -13.70
C GLN A 284 12.05 -32.77 -14.00
N MET A 285 11.51 -32.94 -15.21
CA MET A 285 10.76 -34.13 -15.64
C MET A 285 11.62 -35.04 -16.52
N SER A 286 12.21 -34.50 -17.59
CA SER A 286 13.20 -35.19 -18.42
C SER A 286 13.91 -34.19 -19.34
N ASN A 287 15.00 -34.59 -19.99
CA ASN A 287 15.69 -33.77 -21.01
C ASN A 287 14.93 -33.64 -22.34
N ALA A 288 13.62 -33.89 -22.36
CA ALA A 288 12.80 -33.84 -23.55
C ALA A 288 11.95 -32.56 -23.63
N THR A 289 11.38 -32.33 -24.81
CA THR A 289 10.48 -31.20 -25.08
C THR A 289 9.04 -31.57 -24.76
N TYR A 290 8.34 -30.68 -24.07
CA TYR A 290 6.96 -30.86 -23.64
C TYR A 290 6.07 -29.72 -24.12
N PHE A 291 4.83 -30.01 -24.50
CA PHE A 291 3.82 -29.02 -24.80
C PHE A 291 2.89 -28.85 -23.59
N PRO A 292 2.59 -27.60 -23.16
CA PRO A 292 1.65 -27.37 -22.07
C PRO A 292 0.23 -27.71 -22.53
N VAL A 293 -0.54 -28.36 -21.68
CA VAL A 293 -1.92 -28.79 -21.92
C VAL A 293 -2.78 -28.23 -20.80
N ILE A 294 -3.89 -27.58 -21.16
CA ILE A 294 -4.89 -27.11 -20.21
C ILE A 294 -6.16 -27.93 -20.40
N ILE A 295 -6.67 -28.47 -19.30
CA ILE A 295 -7.87 -29.31 -19.26
C ILE A 295 -8.88 -28.64 -18.34
N LYS A 296 -10.07 -28.37 -18.85
CA LYS A 296 -11.17 -27.81 -18.06
C LYS A 296 -12.07 -28.94 -17.55
N PHE A 297 -12.56 -28.80 -16.33
CA PHE A 297 -13.55 -29.72 -15.78
C PHE A 297 -14.89 -29.52 -16.50
N ASP A 298 -15.53 -30.62 -16.92
CA ASP A 298 -16.85 -30.56 -17.55
C ASP A 298 -17.96 -30.30 -16.52
N THR A 299 -17.75 -30.77 -15.30
CA THR A 299 -18.60 -30.52 -14.13
C THR A 299 -17.73 -30.16 -12.95
N SER A 300 -18.02 -29.04 -12.28
CA SER A 300 -17.27 -28.65 -11.08
C SER A 300 -17.38 -29.75 -10.02
N PRO A 301 -16.24 -30.23 -9.48
CA PRO A 301 -16.25 -31.27 -8.45
C PRO A 301 -17.04 -30.81 -7.22
N LYS A 302 -17.90 -31.68 -6.68
CA LYS A 302 -18.67 -31.42 -5.44
C LYS A 302 -17.78 -31.36 -4.19
N ARG A 303 -16.52 -31.81 -4.32
CA ARG A 303 -15.48 -31.76 -3.28
C ARG A 303 -14.62 -30.52 -3.51
N THR A 304 -14.20 -29.89 -2.42
CA THR A 304 -13.24 -28.79 -2.46
C THR A 304 -11.92 -29.28 -3.06
N LEU A 305 -11.54 -28.72 -4.21
CA LEU A 305 -10.20 -28.89 -4.79
C LEU A 305 -9.27 -27.82 -4.23
N PHE A 306 -8.00 -28.17 -4.11
CA PHE A 306 -6.96 -27.23 -3.71
C PHE A 306 -5.93 -27.09 -4.83
N PRO A 307 -5.46 -25.86 -5.12
CA PRO A 307 -4.35 -25.67 -6.05
C PRO A 307 -3.13 -26.51 -5.67
N GLY A 308 -2.46 -27.09 -6.67
CA GLY A 308 -1.26 -27.92 -6.48
C GLY A 308 -1.52 -29.42 -6.30
N MET A 309 -2.76 -29.88 -6.13
CA MET A 309 -3.07 -31.31 -6.04
C MET A 309 -2.65 -32.07 -7.30
N SER A 310 -2.11 -33.28 -7.12
CA SER A 310 -1.65 -34.14 -8.21
C SER A 310 -2.82 -34.82 -8.92
N VAL A 311 -2.81 -34.77 -10.26
CA VAL A 311 -3.86 -35.37 -11.10
C VAL A 311 -3.22 -36.23 -12.17
N ARG A 312 -3.59 -37.51 -12.20
CA ARG A 312 -3.33 -38.39 -13.33
C ARG A 312 -4.43 -38.23 -14.36
N ILE A 313 -4.05 -37.90 -15.57
CA ILE A 313 -4.94 -37.70 -16.71
C ILE A 313 -4.83 -38.93 -17.59
N VAL A 314 -5.96 -39.55 -17.92
CA VAL A 314 -6.02 -40.70 -18.82
C VAL A 314 -6.93 -40.33 -19.98
N GLN A 315 -6.36 -40.36 -21.19
CA GLN A 315 -7.14 -40.25 -22.42
C GLN A 315 -7.50 -41.66 -22.88
N ASN A 316 -8.78 -41.99 -22.83
CA ASN A 316 -9.31 -43.21 -23.44
C ASN A 316 -9.74 -42.89 -24.87
N GLU A 317 -9.19 -43.57 -25.87
CA GLU A 317 -9.85 -43.64 -27.17
C GLU A 317 -11.15 -44.43 -27.00
N GLN A 318 -12.26 -43.91 -27.53
CA GLN A 318 -13.58 -44.49 -27.34
C GLN A 318 -13.61 -45.95 -27.83
N HIS A 319 -13.62 -46.88 -26.89
CA HIS A 319 -14.10 -48.23 -27.09
C HIS A 319 -15.11 -48.54 -25.98
N GLU A 320 -16.38 -48.60 -26.37
CA GLU A 320 -17.37 -49.43 -25.68
C GLU A 320 -16.95 -50.89 -25.86
N GLN A 321 -16.67 -51.61 -24.77
CA GLN A 321 -17.23 -52.95 -24.53
C GLN A 321 -16.80 -53.55 -23.19
N ASN A 322 -17.76 -54.29 -22.64
CA ASN A 322 -17.75 -55.09 -21.41
C ASN A 322 -16.65 -56.16 -21.39
N GLU A 323 -16.18 -56.50 -20.20
CA GLU A 323 -15.81 -57.88 -19.77
C GLU A 323 -15.59 -57.86 -18.24
N GLU A 324 -16.53 -58.38 -17.45
CA GLU A 324 -16.67 -59.76 -16.96
C GLU A 324 -15.67 -60.16 -15.85
N GLN A 325 -16.22 -60.34 -14.66
CA GLN A 325 -15.53 -60.68 -13.41
C GLN A 325 -15.11 -62.16 -13.39
N ALA A 326 -13.90 -62.45 -12.92
CA ALA A 326 -13.49 -63.79 -12.50
C ALA A 326 -13.06 -63.77 -11.00
N PRO A 327 -13.46 -64.76 -10.19
CA PRO A 327 -13.31 -64.71 -8.74
C PRO A 327 -11.92 -65.19 -8.29
N ILE A 328 -11.32 -64.49 -7.32
CA ILE A 328 -10.09 -64.90 -6.66
C ILE A 328 -10.44 -65.53 -5.30
N ASN A 329 -9.99 -66.78 -5.13
CA ASN A 329 -10.23 -67.62 -3.98
C ASN A 329 -9.23 -67.32 -2.83
N ILE A 330 -9.73 -67.28 -1.60
CA ILE A 330 -8.99 -66.98 -0.36
C ILE A 330 -8.65 -68.30 0.35
N PRO A 331 -7.42 -68.50 0.85
CA PRO A 331 -7.19 -69.40 1.98
C PRO A 331 -7.04 -68.61 3.30
N LYS A 332 -7.75 -69.08 4.33
CA LYS A 332 -7.73 -68.54 5.70
C LYS A 332 -6.73 -69.28 6.62
N THR A 333 -6.40 -68.56 7.71
CA THR A 333 -5.86 -68.97 9.03
C THR A 333 -4.32 -68.97 9.15
N ASN A 334 -3.68 -68.50 10.23
CA ASN A 334 -4.04 -68.50 11.66
C ASN A 334 -3.30 -67.35 12.45
N PRO A 335 -3.31 -67.24 13.80
CA PRO A 335 -3.85 -66.07 14.52
C PRO A 335 -2.84 -65.12 15.20
N SER A 336 -3.29 -63.87 15.32
CA SER A 336 -3.05 -62.83 16.34
C SER A 336 -1.83 -62.90 17.28
N MET A 337 -0.98 -61.87 17.19
CA MET A 337 -0.51 -61.13 18.37
C MET A 337 -1.23 -59.77 18.39
N ILE A 338 -1.89 -59.45 19.50
CA ILE A 338 -2.51 -58.14 19.72
C ILE A 338 -1.39 -57.18 20.10
N THR A 339 -0.87 -56.48 19.10
CA THR A 339 -0.22 -55.19 19.30
C THR A 339 -1.24 -54.15 18.85
N LYS A 340 -1.48 -53.10 19.65
CA LYS A 340 -2.30 -51.96 19.25
C LYS A 340 -1.78 -51.49 17.88
N ASN A 341 -2.52 -51.78 16.81
CA ASN A 341 -2.01 -51.66 15.44
C ASN A 341 -1.95 -50.15 15.11
N ILE A 342 -0.76 -49.55 15.26
CA ILE A 342 -0.52 -48.17 14.88
C ILE A 342 -0.63 -48.13 13.35
N ALA A 343 -1.69 -47.52 12.84
CA ALA A 343 -2.01 -47.53 11.41
C ALA A 343 -1.18 -46.51 10.63
N LEU A 344 -0.78 -45.42 11.30
CA LEU A 344 0.02 -44.35 10.74
C LEU A 344 0.71 -43.58 11.87
N SER A 345 2.02 -43.39 11.76
CA SER A 345 2.79 -42.51 12.64
C SER A 345 3.27 -41.32 11.83
N VAL A 346 2.86 -40.12 12.21
CA VAL A 346 3.18 -38.89 11.49
C VAL A 346 4.11 -38.02 12.36
N PRO A 347 5.29 -37.63 11.84
CA PRO A 347 6.11 -36.61 12.50
C PRO A 347 5.33 -35.32 12.65
N ALA A 348 5.45 -34.70 13.81
CA ALA A 348 4.69 -33.52 14.16
C ALA A 348 5.50 -32.58 15.06
N GLU A 349 4.97 -31.39 15.25
CA GLU A 349 5.58 -30.35 16.06
C GLU A 349 4.52 -29.72 16.96
N LEU A 350 4.86 -29.50 18.23
CA LEU A 350 4.03 -28.73 19.14
C LEU A 350 4.14 -27.25 18.79
N MET A 351 3.02 -26.65 18.40
CA MET A 351 2.91 -25.26 18.01
C MET A 351 1.87 -24.55 18.90
N SER A 352 2.02 -23.24 19.06
CA SER A 352 0.91 -22.44 19.57
C SER A 352 0.01 -22.02 18.40
N LEU A 353 -1.30 -22.22 18.56
CA LEU A 353 -2.31 -21.72 17.64
C LEU A 353 -2.43 -20.19 17.69
N GLN A 354 -1.91 -19.57 18.75
CA GLN A 354 -1.88 -18.12 18.93
C GLN A 354 -0.44 -17.68 19.20
N THR A 355 0.19 -17.12 18.18
CA THR A 355 1.55 -16.61 18.28
C THR A 355 1.56 -15.18 17.79
N VAL A 356 2.12 -14.28 18.61
CA VAL A 356 2.36 -12.90 18.18
C VAL A 356 3.83 -12.74 17.85
N THR A 357 4.09 -12.41 16.59
CA THR A 357 5.42 -12.05 16.12
C THR A 357 5.70 -10.60 16.51
N ILE A 358 6.85 -10.36 17.12
CA ILE A 358 7.32 -9.05 17.57
C ILE A 358 8.56 -8.65 16.76
N GLY A 359 8.53 -7.45 16.22
CA GLY A 359 9.60 -6.84 15.44
C GLY A 359 9.63 -5.33 15.66
N PRO A 360 10.53 -4.59 15.00
CA PRO A 360 10.55 -3.14 15.11
C PRO A 360 9.20 -2.52 14.71
N PRO A 361 8.74 -1.49 15.44
CA PRO A 361 7.46 -0.85 15.14
C PRO A 361 7.55 -0.08 13.82
N SER A 362 6.43 0.18 13.17
CA SER A 362 6.42 1.09 12.02
C SER A 362 6.44 2.55 12.51
N ILE A 363 7.56 3.23 12.30
CA ILE A 363 7.75 4.65 12.56
C ILE A 363 8.09 5.39 11.26
N ARG A 364 7.42 6.52 11.03
CA ARG A 364 7.60 7.37 9.86
C ARG A 364 9.07 7.83 9.77
N ARG A 365 9.69 7.70 8.59
CA ARG A 365 11.11 8.07 8.33
C ARG A 365 12.15 7.31 9.16
N MET A 366 11.81 6.17 9.78
CA MET A 366 12.75 5.35 10.55
C MET A 366 12.71 3.89 10.07
N TRP A 367 13.77 3.50 9.36
CA TRP A 367 13.91 2.14 8.81
C TRP A 367 14.84 1.26 9.66
N GLN A 368 15.90 1.84 10.21
CA GLN A 368 16.85 1.15 11.08
C GLN A 368 16.51 1.40 12.55
N TYR A 369 16.67 0.36 13.36
CA TYR A 369 16.43 0.40 14.79
C TYR A 369 17.61 -0.24 15.50
N LYS A 370 18.16 0.45 16.49
CA LYS A 370 19.20 -0.12 17.35
C LYS A 370 18.59 -0.67 18.62
N ILE A 371 18.83 -1.94 18.94
CA ILE A 371 18.29 -2.55 20.16
C ILE A 371 19.01 -1.96 21.38
N GLN A 372 18.27 -1.21 22.19
CA GLN A 372 18.77 -0.63 23.45
C GLN A 372 18.59 -1.59 24.63
N ARG A 373 17.46 -2.30 24.68
CA ARG A 373 17.16 -3.33 25.68
C ARG A 373 16.36 -4.45 25.03
N LEU A 374 16.59 -5.68 25.49
CA LEU A 374 15.94 -6.88 25.01
C LEU A 374 15.60 -7.78 26.20
N VAL A 375 14.42 -8.39 26.18
CA VAL A 375 14.01 -9.44 27.12
C VAL A 375 14.82 -10.71 26.85
N SER A 376 15.05 -11.53 27.87
CA SER A 376 15.76 -12.81 27.69
C SER A 376 14.89 -13.85 26.99
N GLU A 377 15.51 -14.66 26.14
CA GLU A 377 14.90 -15.85 25.53
C GLU A 377 14.38 -16.84 26.59
N ASN A 378 13.33 -17.60 26.26
CA ASN A 378 12.65 -18.58 27.12
C ASN A 378 12.00 -18.00 28.40
N LYS A 379 11.96 -16.67 28.53
CA LYS A 379 11.27 -16.03 29.66
C LYS A 379 9.76 -16.07 29.43
N ILE A 380 9.02 -16.45 30.48
CA ILE A 380 7.56 -16.29 30.52
C ILE A 380 7.26 -14.81 30.79
N VAL A 381 6.44 -14.22 29.93
CA VAL A 381 6.04 -12.81 29.97
C VAL A 381 4.53 -12.71 30.12
N LYS A 382 4.09 -11.64 30.77
CA LYS A 382 2.68 -11.27 30.88
C LYS A 382 2.34 -10.09 29.99
N THR A 383 1.06 -9.89 29.69
CA THR A 383 0.58 -8.68 29.01
C THR A 383 1.13 -7.43 29.70
N GLY A 384 1.75 -6.55 28.92
CA GLY A 384 2.38 -5.30 29.38
C GLY A 384 3.87 -5.41 29.76
N ASP A 385 4.43 -6.61 29.87
CA ASP A 385 5.88 -6.76 30.13
C ASP A 385 6.71 -6.23 28.95
N MET A 386 7.79 -5.49 29.22
CA MET A 386 8.66 -4.96 28.17
C MET A 386 9.46 -6.08 27.50
N LEU A 387 9.34 -6.16 26.17
CA LEU A 387 10.01 -7.15 25.33
C LEU A 387 11.27 -6.56 24.70
N VAL A 388 11.13 -5.40 24.05
CA VAL A 388 12.24 -4.74 23.39
C VAL A 388 12.08 -3.23 23.51
N LYS A 389 13.21 -2.54 23.67
CA LYS A 389 13.30 -1.10 23.57
C LYS A 389 14.37 -0.72 22.57
N PHE A 390 14.02 0.12 21.62
CA PHE A 390 14.94 0.65 20.62
C PHE A 390 15.51 2.01 21.04
N ASP A 391 16.69 2.33 20.52
CA ASP A 391 17.26 3.66 20.70
C ASP A 391 16.42 4.71 19.97
N GLY A 392 16.23 5.86 20.62
CA GLY A 392 15.42 6.97 20.14
C GLY A 392 16.12 8.32 20.27
N GLN A 393 17.45 8.36 20.40
CA GLN A 393 18.17 9.64 20.50
C GLN A 393 17.87 10.58 19.34
N GLU A 394 17.87 10.09 18.10
CA GLU A 394 17.57 10.92 16.93
C GLU A 394 16.17 11.52 16.97
N LEU A 395 15.15 10.73 17.33
CA LEU A 395 13.78 11.22 17.48
C LEU A 395 13.66 12.23 18.62
N ARG A 396 14.37 12.05 19.74
CA ARG A 396 14.38 13.03 20.84
C ARG A 396 15.02 14.35 20.42
N THR A 397 16.14 14.29 19.70
CA THR A 397 16.79 15.49 19.14
C THR A 397 15.85 16.18 18.15
N SER A 398 15.23 15.42 17.24
CA SER A 398 14.26 15.97 16.28
C SER A 398 13.06 16.61 16.98
N MET A 399 12.50 15.95 18.00
CA MET A 399 11.42 16.50 18.83
C MET A 399 11.82 17.83 19.46
N LEU A 400 13.03 17.93 20.03
CA LEU A 400 13.52 19.17 20.64
C LEU A 400 13.66 20.29 19.60
N THR A 401 14.16 19.97 18.40
CA THR A 401 14.24 20.93 17.29
C THR A 401 12.85 21.42 16.89
N ARG A 402 11.90 20.51 16.68
CA ARG A 402 10.51 20.87 16.30
C ARG A 402 9.79 21.63 17.40
N GLN A 403 10.02 21.29 18.66
CA GLN A 403 9.51 22.06 19.80
C GLN A 403 10.08 23.48 19.81
N SER A 404 11.38 23.65 19.54
CA SER A 404 11.99 24.99 19.45
C SER A 404 11.42 25.80 18.28
N GLU A 405 11.15 25.16 17.14
CA GLU A 405 10.46 25.79 15.99
C GLU A 405 9.04 26.24 16.34
N LEU A 406 8.28 25.41 17.06
CA LEU A 406 6.95 25.71 17.56
C LEU A 406 6.97 26.89 18.54
N ASP A 407 7.90 26.90 19.50
CA ASP A 407 8.04 27.98 20.48
C ASP A 407 8.41 29.29 19.77
N ALA A 408 9.33 29.24 18.79
CA ALA A 408 9.69 30.39 17.98
C ALA A 408 8.51 30.91 17.14
N ALA A 409 7.73 30.02 16.52
CA ALA A 409 6.52 30.40 15.78
C ALA A 409 5.46 31.04 16.68
N SER A 410 5.28 30.52 17.90
CA SER A 410 4.37 31.08 18.90
C SER A 410 4.79 32.48 19.35
N LYS A 411 6.10 32.68 19.59
CA LYS A 411 6.66 34.00 19.91
C LYS A 411 6.56 34.99 18.74
N GLN A 412 6.72 34.51 17.51
CA GLN A 412 6.54 35.33 16.33
C GLN A 412 5.08 35.78 16.15
N LEU A 413 4.10 34.91 16.47
CA LEU A 413 2.69 35.30 16.47
C LEU A 413 2.39 36.35 17.55
N GLU A 414 2.92 36.18 18.76
CA GLU A 414 2.76 37.17 19.84
C GLU A 414 3.31 38.54 19.41
N LYS A 415 4.50 38.57 18.82
CA LYS A 415 5.09 39.79 18.26
C LYS A 415 4.23 40.41 17.15
N LEU A 416 3.74 39.58 16.22
CA LEU A 416 2.88 40.04 15.13
C LEU A 416 1.59 40.71 15.65
N ILE A 417 0.95 40.12 16.66
CA ILE A 417 -0.27 40.68 17.27
C ILE A 417 0.00 42.07 17.86
N LEU A 418 1.16 42.26 18.51
CA LEU A 418 1.54 43.56 19.07
C LEU A 418 1.81 44.60 17.96
N GLU A 419 2.54 44.22 16.90
CA GLU A 419 2.82 45.09 15.76
C GLU A 419 1.54 45.48 15.00
N ASP A 420 0.62 44.53 14.77
CA ASP A 420 -0.66 44.79 14.13
C ASP A 420 -1.56 45.66 15.02
N THR A 421 -1.48 45.52 16.35
CA THR A 421 -2.25 46.38 17.28
C THR A 421 -1.77 47.82 17.20
N ALA A 422 -0.46 48.06 17.26
CA ALA A 422 0.12 49.40 17.12
C ALA A 422 -0.22 50.03 15.75
N THR A 423 -0.07 49.26 14.67
CA THR A 423 -0.40 49.72 13.31
C THR A 423 -1.89 50.09 13.18
N GLN A 424 -2.77 49.34 13.84
CA GLN A 424 -4.20 49.64 13.85
C GLN A 424 -4.50 50.97 14.57
N GLU A 425 -3.83 51.26 15.68
CA GLU A 425 -3.96 52.53 16.40
C GLU A 425 -3.49 53.72 15.55
N ASP A 426 -2.35 53.57 14.86
CA ASP A 426 -1.85 54.59 13.93
C ASP A 426 -2.85 54.88 12.79
N LEU A 427 -3.41 53.82 12.18
CA LEU A 427 -4.41 53.97 11.11
C LEU A 427 -5.74 54.57 11.61
N GLU A 428 -6.09 54.34 12.87
CA GLU A 428 -7.26 54.97 13.50
C GLU A 428 -7.05 56.47 13.69
N LEU A 429 -5.84 56.88 14.09
CA LEU A 429 -5.44 58.29 14.17
C LEU A 429 -5.44 58.96 12.78
N ASP A 430 -4.87 58.30 11.77
CA ASP A 430 -4.88 58.79 10.37
C ASP A 430 -6.32 59.02 9.86
N LEU A 431 -7.23 58.08 10.15
CA LEU A 431 -8.64 58.20 9.78
C LEU A 431 -9.32 59.35 10.54
N ALA A 432 -9.02 59.54 11.81
CA ALA A 432 -9.54 60.66 12.60
C ALA A 432 -9.04 62.01 12.08
N GLU A 433 -7.75 62.11 11.72
CA GLU A 433 -7.17 63.30 11.11
C GLU A 433 -7.80 63.61 9.75
N ALA A 434 -7.93 62.61 8.88
CA ALA A 434 -8.58 62.77 7.58
C ALA A 434 -10.05 63.20 7.72
N SER A 435 -10.77 62.66 8.71
CA SER A 435 -12.14 63.06 9.05
C SER A 435 -12.21 64.52 9.50
N MET A 436 -11.31 64.95 10.39
CA MET A 436 -11.21 66.35 10.81
C MET A 436 -10.92 67.29 9.62
N ASN A 437 -10.03 66.89 8.71
CA ASN A 437 -9.66 67.69 7.55
C ASN A 437 -10.81 67.82 6.55
N GLU A 438 -11.58 66.75 6.33
CA GLU A 438 -12.84 66.80 5.57
C GLU A 438 -13.88 67.70 6.25
N ASP A 439 -14.08 67.61 7.57
CA ASP A 439 -14.98 68.50 8.31
C ASP A 439 -14.57 69.98 8.21
N LYS A 440 -13.27 70.28 8.22
CA LYS A 440 -12.75 71.64 8.00
C LYS A 440 -13.04 72.11 6.58
N ALA A 441 -12.85 71.26 5.57
CA ALA A 441 -13.14 71.59 4.18
C ALA A 441 -14.64 71.80 3.95
N ARG A 442 -15.50 70.93 4.51
CA ARG A 442 -16.97 71.05 4.46
C ARG A 442 -17.45 72.40 5.00
N ARG A 443 -16.99 72.77 6.21
CA ARG A 443 -17.33 74.07 6.82
C ARG A 443 -16.89 75.26 5.96
N LYS A 444 -15.76 75.17 5.26
CA LYS A 444 -15.33 76.23 4.34
C LYS A 444 -16.30 76.41 3.17
N VAL A 445 -16.81 75.31 2.62
CA VAL A 445 -17.83 75.34 1.55
C VAL A 445 -19.15 75.93 2.09
N GLU A 446 -19.61 75.52 3.28
CA GLU A 446 -20.87 75.97 3.89
C GLU A 446 -20.88 77.47 4.28
N ILE A 447 -19.77 78.03 4.75
CA ILE A 447 -19.67 79.43 5.18
C ILE A 447 -19.66 80.41 3.97
N THR A 448 -19.36 79.93 2.76
CA THR A 448 -18.99 80.76 1.60
C THR A 448 -20.17 81.10 0.67
N VAL A 449 -21.27 81.64 1.20
CA VAL A 449 -22.50 81.82 0.38
C VAL A 449 -22.70 83.25 -0.18
N SER A 450 -21.97 84.29 0.28
CA SER A 450 -22.33 85.68 -0.09
C SER A 450 -21.23 86.68 -0.52
N SER A 451 -19.92 86.35 -0.46
CA SER A 451 -18.87 87.37 -0.69
C SER A 451 -17.57 86.91 -1.39
N ARG A 452 -17.58 85.80 -2.15
CA ARG A 452 -16.39 85.30 -2.88
C ARG A 452 -16.66 85.10 -4.38
N SER A 453 -15.61 85.09 -5.19
CA SER A 453 -15.69 84.82 -6.63
C SER A 453 -16.13 83.37 -6.91
N GLU A 454 -16.78 83.13 -8.05
CA GLU A 454 -17.23 81.79 -8.47
C GLU A 454 -16.08 80.76 -8.48
N VAL A 455 -14.88 81.21 -8.85
CA VAL A 455 -13.64 80.44 -8.87
C VAL A 455 -13.25 79.95 -7.48
N GLU A 456 -13.25 80.83 -6.48
CA GLU A 456 -12.90 80.46 -5.11
C GLU A 456 -13.87 79.43 -4.54
N ARG A 457 -15.16 79.52 -4.90
CA ARG A 457 -16.15 78.51 -4.56
C ARG A 457 -15.82 77.15 -5.20
N ARG A 458 -15.56 77.12 -6.51
CA ARG A 458 -15.18 75.88 -7.22
C ARG A 458 -13.90 75.24 -6.67
N LYS A 459 -12.93 76.05 -6.25
CA LYS A 459 -11.71 75.58 -5.61
C LYS A 459 -11.98 74.92 -4.26
N GLN A 460 -12.82 75.54 -3.42
CA GLN A 460 -13.21 74.97 -2.14
C GLN A 460 -14.01 73.67 -2.30
N GLU A 461 -14.89 73.60 -3.31
CA GLU A 461 -15.62 72.38 -3.66
C GLU A 461 -14.65 71.26 -4.09
N ALA A 462 -13.66 71.57 -4.93
CA ALA A 462 -12.62 70.61 -5.31
C ALA A 462 -11.77 70.17 -4.11
N ASP A 463 -11.39 71.09 -3.21
CA ASP A 463 -10.68 70.78 -1.97
C ASP A 463 -11.50 69.86 -1.06
N PHE A 464 -12.80 70.11 -0.94
CA PHE A 464 -13.70 69.26 -0.17
C PHE A 464 -13.76 67.84 -0.76
N VAL A 465 -13.89 67.71 -2.07
CA VAL A 465 -13.90 66.40 -2.77
C VAL A 465 -12.58 65.65 -2.57
N ILE A 466 -11.43 66.35 -2.64
CA ILE A 466 -10.11 65.76 -2.37
C ILE A 466 -10.02 65.26 -0.92
N MET A 467 -10.48 66.04 0.06
CA MET A 467 -10.46 65.63 1.47
C MET A 467 -11.41 64.45 1.73
N GLN A 468 -12.55 64.41 1.05
CA GLN A 468 -13.47 63.26 1.09
C GLN A 468 -12.81 61.99 0.53
N ALA A 469 -12.07 62.10 -0.58
CA ALA A 469 -11.32 61.00 -1.16
C ALA A 469 -10.18 60.52 -0.26
N LEU A 470 -9.44 61.43 0.38
CA LEU A 470 -8.39 61.09 1.36
C LEU A 470 -8.95 60.39 2.60
N LYS A 471 -10.09 60.85 3.12
CA LYS A 471 -10.81 60.17 4.20
C LYS A 471 -11.27 58.77 3.79
N ALA A 472 -11.82 58.63 2.59
CA ALA A 472 -12.21 57.32 2.04
C ALA A 472 -11.01 56.38 1.91
N GLN A 473 -9.85 56.89 1.46
CA GLN A 473 -8.61 56.13 1.38
C GLN A 473 -8.08 55.72 2.76
N ALA A 474 -8.07 56.62 3.74
CA ALA A 474 -7.69 56.30 5.12
C ALA A 474 -8.61 55.24 5.71
N ARG A 475 -9.92 55.34 5.46
CA ARG A 475 -10.91 54.35 5.90
C ARG A 475 -10.67 52.99 5.27
N GLN A 476 -10.41 52.97 3.97
CA GLN A 476 -10.10 51.75 3.24
C GLN A 476 -8.85 51.06 3.82
N ARG A 477 -7.76 51.80 4.07
CA ARG A 477 -6.54 51.25 4.69
C ARG A 477 -6.83 50.63 6.07
N PHE A 478 -7.64 51.29 6.88
CA PHE A 478 -8.03 50.79 8.20
C PHE A 478 -8.85 49.49 8.12
N ASP A 479 -9.86 49.44 7.25
CA ASP A 479 -10.72 48.26 7.08
C ASP A 479 -9.96 47.07 6.42
N GLU A 480 -9.07 47.36 5.47
CA GLU A 480 -8.17 46.37 4.87
C GLU A 480 -7.19 45.82 5.90
N HIS A 481 -6.58 46.68 6.73
CA HIS A 481 -5.68 46.26 7.79
C HIS A 481 -6.36 45.30 8.77
N LYS A 482 -7.61 45.58 9.18
CA LYS A 482 -8.40 44.69 10.03
C LYS A 482 -8.60 43.31 9.41
N THR A 483 -8.99 43.29 8.12
CA THR A 483 -9.19 42.03 7.39
C THR A 483 -7.88 41.26 7.27
N ARG A 484 -6.80 41.95 6.91
CA ARG A 484 -5.45 41.41 6.77
C ARG A 484 -4.94 40.80 8.07
N ARG A 485 -5.12 41.48 9.20
CA ARG A 485 -4.74 40.99 10.53
C ARG A 485 -5.39 39.64 10.84
N ILE A 486 -6.70 39.51 10.63
CA ILE A 486 -7.44 38.26 10.89
C ILE A 486 -6.86 37.11 10.04
N VAL A 487 -6.65 37.38 8.75
CA VAL A 487 -6.14 36.36 7.84
C VAL A 487 -4.68 36.00 8.14
N ASN A 488 -3.82 36.98 8.44
CA ASN A 488 -2.42 36.75 8.83
C ASN A 488 -2.34 35.94 10.13
N GLN A 489 -3.17 36.27 11.12
CA GLN A 489 -3.25 35.53 12.37
C GLN A 489 -3.64 34.07 12.11
N GLN A 490 -4.69 33.81 11.32
CA GLN A 490 -5.10 32.45 10.97
C GLN A 490 -3.99 31.65 10.26
N VAL A 491 -3.22 32.30 9.39
CA VAL A 491 -2.06 31.69 8.70
C VAL A 491 -0.98 31.27 9.69
N GLN A 492 -0.66 32.13 10.67
CA GLN A 492 0.31 31.78 11.71
C GLN A 492 -0.21 30.71 12.67
N GLU A 493 -1.49 30.77 13.04
CA GLU A 493 -2.14 29.76 13.89
C GLU A 493 -2.15 28.39 13.21
N ALA A 494 -2.44 28.32 11.91
CA ALA A 494 -2.35 27.09 11.13
C ALA A 494 -0.92 26.54 11.10
N ARG A 495 0.10 27.41 10.96
CA ARG A 495 1.51 27.01 11.04
C ARG A 495 1.85 26.43 12.42
N ILE A 496 1.40 27.06 13.50
CA ILE A 496 1.59 26.59 14.88
C ILE A 496 0.90 25.23 15.06
N MET A 497 -0.32 25.07 14.57
CA MET A 497 -1.05 23.80 14.62
C MET A 497 -0.31 22.68 13.87
N ASN A 498 0.23 22.95 12.67
CA ASN A 498 1.01 21.96 11.93
C ASN A 498 2.30 21.57 12.66
N LEU A 499 3.01 22.55 13.24
CA LEU A 499 4.21 22.30 14.05
C LEU A 499 3.87 21.47 15.30
N GLN A 500 2.75 21.76 15.96
CA GLN A 500 2.27 21.01 17.12
C GLN A 500 1.94 19.56 16.73
N THR A 501 1.18 19.34 15.66
CA THR A 501 0.91 18.00 15.12
C THR A 501 2.20 17.25 14.87
N ARG A 502 3.21 17.91 14.30
CA ARG A 502 4.51 17.28 14.02
C ARG A 502 5.26 16.88 15.29
N VAL A 503 5.22 17.72 16.33
CA VAL A 503 5.77 17.39 17.64
C VAL A 503 5.07 16.16 18.22
N ASP A 504 3.75 16.12 18.15
CA ASP A 504 2.96 15.02 18.71
C ASP A 504 3.16 13.71 17.95
N GLU A 505 3.28 13.75 16.61
CA GLU A 505 3.70 12.60 15.79
C GLU A 505 5.04 12.00 16.25
N ILE A 506 6.02 12.87 16.56
CA ILE A 506 7.35 12.41 17.03
C ILE A 506 7.24 11.84 18.45
N LYS A 507 6.44 12.43 19.33
CA LYS A 507 6.18 11.87 20.68
C LYS A 507 5.58 10.47 20.58
N ASP A 508 4.58 10.29 19.72
CA ASP A 508 3.96 8.99 19.49
C ASP A 508 4.96 7.99 18.92
N SER A 509 5.83 8.43 18.01
CA SER A 509 6.93 7.61 17.48
C SER A 509 7.90 7.17 18.59
N ILE A 510 8.27 8.07 19.51
CA ILE A 510 9.13 7.74 20.66
C ILE A 510 8.45 6.71 21.57
N ASN A 511 7.13 6.82 21.78
CA ASN A 511 6.37 5.86 22.60
C ASN A 511 6.37 4.46 21.97
N LYS A 512 6.24 4.36 20.64
CA LYS A 512 6.29 3.10 19.90
C LYS A 512 7.63 2.37 20.00
N LEU A 513 8.74 3.06 20.28
CA LEU A 513 10.07 2.43 20.42
C LEU A 513 10.17 1.45 21.60
N THR A 514 9.20 1.45 22.51
CA THR A 514 9.13 0.47 23.59
C THR A 514 7.99 -0.49 23.31
N ILE A 515 8.34 -1.73 22.96
CA ILE A 515 7.35 -2.78 22.69
C ILE A 515 7.14 -3.60 23.95
N THR A 516 5.87 -3.79 24.28
CA THR A 516 5.41 -4.61 25.41
C THR A 516 4.67 -5.84 24.90
N SER A 517 4.55 -6.86 25.73
CA SER A 517 3.87 -8.10 25.37
C SER A 517 2.36 -7.85 25.24
N PRO A 518 1.73 -8.20 24.11
CA PRO A 518 0.29 -8.04 23.94
C PRO A 518 -0.51 -9.14 24.66
N SER A 519 0.11 -10.31 24.89
CA SER A 519 -0.47 -11.45 25.56
C SER A 519 0.52 -12.11 26.51
N ASP A 520 0.01 -12.97 27.38
CA ASP A 520 0.82 -13.89 28.17
C ASP A 520 1.43 -14.96 27.23
N GLY A 521 2.67 -15.36 27.49
CA GLY A 521 3.36 -16.34 26.65
C GLY A 521 4.82 -16.53 27.02
N ILE A 522 5.55 -17.23 26.15
CA ILE A 522 7.00 -17.44 26.30
C ILE A 522 7.75 -16.78 25.16
N VAL A 523 8.87 -16.11 25.44
CA VAL A 523 9.69 -15.46 24.41
C VAL A 523 10.54 -16.49 23.66
N VAL A 524 10.41 -16.52 22.34
CA VAL A 524 11.25 -17.33 21.44
C VAL A 524 11.91 -16.40 20.42
N PHE A 525 13.24 -16.39 20.32
CA PHE A 525 13.91 -15.54 19.34
C PHE A 525 13.83 -16.14 17.94
N ARG A 526 13.82 -15.26 16.92
CA ARG A 526 13.97 -15.65 15.52
C ARG A 526 15.37 -15.30 15.04
N ASP A 527 15.91 -16.16 14.19
CA ASP A 527 17.22 -15.94 13.59
C ASP A 527 17.14 -14.87 12.49
N ASN A 528 18.12 -13.97 12.46
CA ASN A 528 18.18 -12.89 11.49
C ASN A 528 18.92 -13.32 10.23
N GLY A 529 18.31 -14.20 9.41
CA GLY A 529 18.70 -14.55 8.03
C GLY A 529 20.05 -15.25 7.84
N ASP A 530 21.09 -14.76 8.50
CA ASP A 530 22.46 -15.24 8.56
C ASP A 530 22.68 -16.25 9.71
N GLY A 531 21.64 -16.56 10.49
CA GLY A 531 21.67 -17.55 11.58
C GLY A 531 22.05 -17.01 12.96
N ASP A 532 22.30 -15.71 13.07
CA ASP A 532 22.53 -15.04 14.35
C ASP A 532 21.21 -14.79 15.09
N ARG A 533 21.27 -14.67 16.43
CA ARG A 533 20.13 -14.29 17.29
C ARG A 533 20.19 -12.80 17.64
N PRO A 534 19.04 -12.13 17.81
CA PRO A 534 19.00 -10.71 18.17
C PRO A 534 19.61 -10.47 19.55
N ALA A 535 20.49 -9.47 19.63
CA ALA A 535 21.18 -9.06 20.84
C ALA A 535 21.09 -7.55 21.08
N VAL A 536 21.40 -7.15 22.32
CA VAL A 536 21.48 -5.72 22.67
C VAL A 536 22.66 -5.09 21.94
N GLY A 537 22.41 -3.98 21.25
CA GLY A 537 23.39 -3.28 20.42
C GLY A 537 23.22 -3.50 18.92
N ASP A 538 22.50 -4.55 18.52
CA ASP A 538 22.28 -4.88 17.12
C ASP A 538 21.41 -3.85 16.40
N THR A 539 21.67 -3.68 15.12
CA THR A 539 20.84 -2.88 14.21
C THR A 539 19.92 -3.81 13.44
N VAL A 540 18.62 -3.56 13.54
CA VAL A 540 17.56 -4.33 12.89
C VAL A 540 16.68 -3.42 12.05
N PHE A 541 16.04 -3.97 11.03
CA PHE A 541 15.26 -3.19 10.07
C PHE A 541 13.76 -3.37 10.30
N MET A 542 12.96 -2.36 9.94
CA MET A 542 11.51 -2.48 9.97
C MET A 542 11.05 -3.68 9.13
N GLY A 543 10.07 -4.44 9.62
CA GLY A 543 9.60 -5.67 8.98
C GLY A 543 10.39 -6.93 9.39
N ASN A 544 11.58 -6.79 9.98
CA ASN A 544 12.26 -7.94 10.58
C ASN A 544 11.46 -8.46 11.77
N SER A 545 11.35 -9.79 11.86
CA SER A 545 10.79 -10.45 13.04
C SER A 545 11.92 -10.76 14.02
N LEU A 546 11.85 -10.25 15.25
CA LEU A 546 12.89 -10.45 16.26
C LEU A 546 12.57 -11.63 17.16
N MET A 547 11.31 -11.77 17.55
CA MET A 547 10.89 -12.81 18.48
C MET A 547 9.42 -13.14 18.28
N ASP A 548 9.05 -14.32 18.72
CA ASP A 548 7.68 -14.77 18.87
C ASP A 548 7.30 -14.85 20.34
N VAL A 549 6.04 -14.53 20.61
CA VAL A 549 5.40 -14.76 21.90
C VAL A 549 4.23 -15.72 21.69
N PRO A 550 4.50 -17.03 21.56
CA PRO A 550 3.46 -18.05 21.56
C PRO A 550 2.74 -18.09 22.92
N SER A 551 1.40 -18.07 22.86
CA SER A 551 0.54 -18.34 24.01
C SER A 551 0.75 -19.78 24.50
N LEU A 552 0.83 -19.95 25.82
CA LEU A 552 0.90 -21.27 26.45
C LEU A 552 -0.49 -21.91 26.65
N ASP A 553 -1.56 -21.13 26.50
CA ASP A 553 -2.93 -21.60 26.77
C ASP A 553 -3.56 -22.32 25.56
N ASN A 554 -3.03 -22.10 24.36
CA ASN A 554 -3.59 -22.57 23.09
C ASN A 554 -2.57 -23.39 22.27
N LEU A 555 -2.06 -24.46 22.88
CA LEU A 555 -1.11 -25.37 22.22
C LEU A 555 -1.83 -26.43 21.37
N ALA A 556 -1.26 -26.74 20.22
CA ALA A 556 -1.72 -27.79 19.32
C ALA A 556 -0.54 -28.48 18.65
N ILE A 557 -0.74 -29.69 18.15
CA ILE A 557 0.27 -30.43 17.41
C ILE A 557 0.00 -30.26 15.92
N LYS A 558 0.94 -29.65 15.19
CA LYS A 558 0.95 -29.57 13.74
C LYS A 558 1.64 -30.81 13.18
N MET A 559 0.93 -31.60 12.39
CA MET A 559 1.50 -32.75 11.68
C MET A 559 1.55 -32.51 10.18
N GLU A 560 2.58 -33.00 9.51
CA GLU A 560 2.71 -32.99 8.05
C GLU A 560 2.35 -34.37 7.50
N VAL A 561 1.19 -34.50 6.89
CA VAL A 561 0.67 -35.77 6.38
C VAL A 561 0.97 -35.92 4.90
N ASP A 562 1.47 -37.07 4.48
CA ASP A 562 1.71 -37.42 3.07
C ASP A 562 0.37 -37.45 2.31
N GLU A 563 0.33 -36.93 1.06
CA GLU A 563 -0.87 -36.92 0.22
C GLU A 563 -1.51 -38.32 0.10
N SER A 564 -0.68 -39.37 0.04
CA SER A 564 -1.13 -40.76 -0.01
C SER A 564 -1.90 -41.23 1.22
N ASP A 565 -1.71 -40.55 2.37
CA ASP A 565 -2.35 -40.87 3.64
C ASP A 565 -3.58 -39.99 3.93
N THR A 566 -4.02 -39.17 2.97
CA THR A 566 -5.17 -38.24 3.12
C THR A 566 -6.44 -38.90 3.66
N ASN A 567 -6.74 -40.13 3.21
CA ASN A 567 -7.93 -40.89 3.59
C ASN A 567 -7.81 -41.55 4.98
N LYS A 568 -6.60 -41.63 5.55
CA LYS A 568 -6.35 -42.19 6.89
C LYS A 568 -6.55 -41.15 8.00
N VAL A 569 -6.69 -39.88 7.63
CA VAL A 569 -6.78 -38.72 8.53
C VAL A 569 -8.17 -38.09 8.45
N SER A 570 -8.96 -38.27 9.50
CA SER A 570 -10.31 -37.70 9.63
C SER A 570 -10.42 -36.68 10.76
N ILE A 571 -11.17 -35.61 10.54
CA ILE A 571 -11.50 -34.62 11.59
C ILE A 571 -12.29 -35.33 12.70
N GLY A 572 -11.95 -35.07 13.95
CA GLY A 572 -12.52 -35.69 15.15
C GLY A 572 -11.86 -37.00 15.59
N GLN A 573 -10.94 -37.55 14.80
CA GLN A 573 -10.24 -38.80 15.12
C GLN A 573 -9.33 -38.62 16.35
N ALA A 574 -9.39 -39.57 17.28
CA ALA A 574 -8.53 -39.60 18.46
C ALA A 574 -7.12 -40.10 18.11
N VAL A 575 -6.10 -39.47 18.69
CA VAL A 575 -4.69 -39.76 18.41
C VAL A 575 -3.86 -39.77 19.68
N ASP A 576 -2.81 -40.57 19.67
CA ASP A 576 -1.80 -40.60 20.74
C ASP A 576 -0.59 -39.77 20.30
N VAL A 577 -0.20 -38.77 21.08
CA VAL A 577 0.92 -37.84 20.82
C VAL A 577 2.06 -38.15 21.78
N VAL A 578 3.26 -38.35 21.24
CA VAL A 578 4.48 -38.57 22.03
C VAL A 578 5.47 -37.46 21.71
N LEU A 579 5.87 -36.68 22.72
CA LEU A 579 6.91 -35.65 22.57
C LEU A 579 8.29 -36.32 22.61
N ASN A 580 9.16 -36.01 21.65
CA ASN A 580 10.47 -36.65 21.54
C ASN A 580 11.38 -36.38 22.75
N ALA A 581 11.19 -35.24 23.42
CA ALA A 581 11.92 -34.89 24.64
C ALA A 581 11.45 -35.67 25.89
N TYR A 582 10.24 -36.24 25.84
CA TYR A 582 9.65 -37.03 26.93
C TYR A 582 8.98 -38.31 26.37
N PRO A 583 9.75 -39.26 25.81
CA PRO A 583 9.20 -40.45 25.13
C PRO A 583 8.35 -41.36 26.03
N GLU A 584 8.53 -41.27 27.34
CA GLU A 584 7.79 -42.03 28.35
C GLU A 584 6.38 -41.50 28.62
N ARG A 585 6.06 -40.30 28.14
CA ARG A 585 4.74 -39.67 28.31
C ARG A 585 3.94 -39.71 27.02
N ILE A 586 2.71 -40.20 27.12
CA ILE A 586 1.73 -40.23 26.03
C ILE A 586 0.64 -39.22 26.36
N PHE A 587 0.40 -38.27 25.46
CA PHE A 587 -0.70 -37.33 25.52
C PHE A 587 -1.78 -37.74 24.55
N THR A 588 -3.05 -37.58 24.91
CA THR A 588 -4.18 -37.84 24.00
C THR A 588 -4.67 -36.53 23.39
N GLY A 589 -5.21 -36.62 22.17
CA GLY A 589 -5.82 -35.48 21.50
C GLY A 589 -6.72 -35.88 20.34
N LYS A 590 -7.27 -34.88 19.66
CA LYS A 590 -8.15 -35.06 18.50
C LYS A 590 -7.75 -34.18 17.33
N ILE A 591 -7.91 -34.71 16.12
CA ILE A 591 -7.68 -33.96 14.88
C ILE A 591 -8.78 -32.91 14.71
N THR A 592 -8.45 -31.63 14.74
CA THR A 592 -9.42 -30.53 14.68
C THR A 592 -9.51 -29.87 13.31
N SER A 593 -8.43 -29.87 12.53
CA SER A 593 -8.41 -29.23 11.21
C SER A 593 -7.47 -29.92 10.23
N LYS A 594 -7.78 -29.78 8.94
CA LYS A 594 -6.94 -30.19 7.80
C LYS A 594 -6.66 -28.96 6.93
N GLY A 595 -5.43 -28.85 6.46
CA GLY A 595 -4.96 -27.79 5.58
C GLY A 595 -5.70 -27.79 4.25
N GLN A 596 -5.87 -26.58 3.70
CA GLN A 596 -6.57 -26.32 2.44
C GLN A 596 -5.60 -26.13 1.27
N ALA A 597 -4.38 -26.64 1.39
CA ALA A 597 -3.39 -26.58 0.33
C ALA A 597 -2.46 -27.78 0.44
N TYR A 598 -2.09 -28.34 -0.71
CA TYR A 598 -1.05 -29.34 -0.81
C TYR A 598 0.23 -28.66 -1.29
N ARG A 599 1.36 -28.99 -0.65
CA ARG A 599 2.65 -28.40 -0.96
C ARG A 599 3.73 -29.48 -0.99
N ASN A 600 4.78 -29.23 -1.76
CA ASN A 600 6.00 -30.04 -1.65
C ASN A 600 6.60 -29.88 -0.26
N LYS A 601 7.03 -30.99 0.36
CA LYS A 601 7.61 -30.99 1.71
C LYS A 601 8.86 -30.12 1.79
N SER A 602 9.74 -30.20 0.80
CA SER A 602 10.88 -29.29 0.63
C SER A 602 11.49 -29.41 -0.77
N GLN A 603 12.44 -28.53 -1.13
CA GLN A 603 13.20 -28.66 -2.38
C GLN A 603 13.97 -29.99 -2.50
N ARG A 604 14.44 -30.54 -1.38
CA ARG A 604 15.16 -31.83 -1.33
C ARG A 604 14.23 -33.04 -1.23
N ASN A 605 12.98 -32.83 -0.82
CA ASN A 605 11.98 -33.87 -0.63
C ASN A 605 10.67 -33.43 -1.27
N GLN A 606 10.48 -33.83 -2.53
CA GLN A 606 9.35 -33.43 -3.36
C GLN A 606 8.05 -34.21 -3.04
N LYS A 607 7.99 -34.94 -1.93
CA LYS A 607 6.72 -35.52 -1.48
C LYS A 607 5.71 -34.43 -1.23
N VAL A 608 4.51 -34.61 -1.77
CA VAL A 608 3.38 -33.72 -1.56
C VAL A 608 2.77 -34.02 -0.20
N VAL A 609 2.60 -32.99 0.62
CA VAL A 609 2.05 -33.08 1.97
C VAL A 609 0.95 -32.04 2.17
N PHE A 610 0.06 -32.31 3.12
CA PHE A 610 -0.86 -31.33 3.68
C PHE A 610 -0.69 -31.26 5.20
N ASP A 611 -0.93 -30.07 5.76
CA ASP A 611 -0.82 -29.86 7.21
C ASP A 611 -2.13 -30.30 7.90
N ALA A 612 -2.05 -30.93 9.07
CA ALA A 612 -3.21 -31.18 9.93
C ALA A 612 -2.91 -30.80 11.38
N TRP A 613 -3.96 -30.44 12.12
CA TRP A 613 -3.85 -29.92 13.48
C TRP A 613 -4.54 -30.84 14.48
N VAL A 614 -3.88 -31.11 15.59
CA VAL A 614 -4.40 -31.90 16.72
C VAL A 614 -4.47 -31.03 17.96
N THR A 615 -5.64 -30.96 18.58
CA THR A 615 -5.80 -30.34 19.90
C THR A 615 -5.60 -31.41 20.97
N LEU A 616 -4.77 -31.12 21.96
CA LEU A 616 -4.49 -32.00 23.09
C LEU A 616 -5.63 -31.90 24.13
N ASP A 617 -5.96 -33.02 24.78
CA ASP A 617 -7.00 -33.05 25.81
C ASP A 617 -6.50 -32.40 27.12
N ASP A 618 -5.23 -32.61 27.48
CA ASP A 618 -4.57 -32.03 28.66
C ASP A 618 -3.24 -31.37 28.28
N LEU A 619 -2.98 -30.17 28.83
CA LEU A 619 -1.74 -29.42 28.64
C LEU A 619 -0.88 -29.44 29.91
N ASP A 620 0.36 -29.92 29.82
CA ASP A 620 1.35 -29.84 30.91
C ASP A 620 2.37 -28.74 30.63
N LEU A 621 2.05 -27.52 31.08
CA LEU A 621 2.86 -26.31 30.86
C LEU A 621 4.23 -26.36 31.56
N SER A 622 4.50 -27.35 32.41
CA SER A 622 5.83 -27.52 33.01
C SER A 622 6.85 -28.07 32.01
N ILE A 623 6.38 -28.91 31.06
CA ILE A 623 7.22 -29.62 30.08
C ILE A 623 6.96 -29.20 28.64
N MET A 624 5.74 -28.76 28.31
CA MET A 624 5.35 -28.40 26.95
C MET A 624 5.90 -27.03 26.56
N ARG A 625 6.62 -26.97 25.45
CA ARG A 625 7.16 -25.75 24.85
C ARG A 625 6.90 -25.78 23.33
N PRO A 626 6.44 -24.67 22.73
CA PRO A 626 6.36 -24.54 21.28
C PRO A 626 7.71 -24.87 20.61
N GLY A 627 7.67 -25.54 19.45
CA GLY A 627 8.85 -26.03 18.72
C GLY A 627 9.27 -27.45 19.07
N MET A 628 8.68 -28.08 20.10
CA MET A 628 9.02 -29.46 20.47
C MET A 628 8.57 -30.45 19.40
N GLN A 629 9.49 -31.29 18.94
CA GLN A 629 9.20 -32.36 18.00
C GLN A 629 8.41 -33.48 18.68
N ALA A 630 7.44 -34.01 17.95
CA ALA A 630 6.50 -35.02 18.42
C ALA A 630 6.25 -36.07 17.32
N ASN A 631 5.69 -37.20 17.73
CA ASN A 631 5.11 -38.18 16.82
C ASN A 631 3.64 -38.36 17.18
N VAL A 632 2.78 -38.35 16.15
CA VAL A 632 1.35 -38.61 16.32
C VAL A 632 1.02 -39.98 15.75
N ASN A 633 0.53 -40.85 16.62
CA ASN A 633 0.13 -42.19 16.29
C ASN A 633 -1.38 -42.24 16.11
N LEU A 634 -1.81 -42.54 14.88
CA LEU A 634 -3.19 -42.74 14.53
C LEU A 634 -3.54 -44.23 14.71
N SER A 635 -4.61 -44.47 15.44
CA SER A 635 -5.24 -45.80 15.50
C SER A 635 -6.02 -46.03 14.20
N ALA A 636 -6.03 -47.28 13.69
CA ALA A 636 -6.81 -47.63 12.52
C ALA A 636 -8.27 -47.19 12.69
N LEU A 637 -8.84 -46.53 11.66
CA LEU A 637 -10.26 -46.23 11.61
C LEU A 637 -11.00 -47.57 11.71
N SER A 638 -11.59 -47.84 12.88
CA SER A 638 -12.53 -48.95 13.03
C SER A 638 -13.71 -48.61 12.12
N GLY A 639 -13.77 -49.27 10.95
CA GLY A 639 -14.88 -49.12 10.03
C GLY A 639 -16.19 -49.30 10.79
N ALA A 640 -17.04 -48.27 10.75
CA ALA A 640 -18.47 -48.49 10.91
C ALA A 640 -18.86 -49.35 9.71
N LEU A 641 -19.08 -50.64 10.01
CA LEU A 641 -19.60 -51.65 9.09
C LEU A 641 -20.93 -51.23 8.46
#